data_AF-A0A354M116-F1
#
_entry.id   AF-A0A354M116-F1
#
_cell.length_a   1.000
_cell.length_b   1.000
_cell.length_c   1.000
_cell.angle_alpha   90.00
_cell.angle_beta   90.00
_cell.angle_gamma   90.00
#
_symmetry.space_group_name_H-M   'P 1'
#
loop_
_entity.id
_entity.type
_entity.pdbx_description
1 polymer ?
#
loop_
_entity_poly.entity_id
_entity_poly.type
_entity_poly.pdbx_seq_one_letter_code
_entity_poly.pdbx_strand_id
1 'polypeptide(L)'
;MKKSVRCLSFFTSYKLMLILLALYAVLLAAATFIESRYGSPAARAVVYNNVLFYLLQLLLIINFIGISLKVHLWRHRKYGVIIFHWAFAVVLAGALITRVWGYEGIIHIREGEQTSQMLTHQSYISGVAESKGHSVNFEFPIEINSLFTQPFSETICLGNEKIDISLDKVKYSSLQNGDHLLEMSLRVGNDERTVFLSGRDYQVDEPENVKVGDVDISIAYGSVFKTLPFTVRLQDFRLIRYPGSHSPSSFESDLILISGGTVREEKIYMNKVVYEQNYRLYQSSYDTDEQGTVLSVNNDTFGTSVTYIGYAMLLLGMILIFAHKDSRFRILNRKLTVLTGNRKIIALFFLSVSSVSISAQEITIRDLQKSAPPVSLADRWGQLQIQNPSGRIEPVDTYTASLLRKIYRKNSFHGLTSEQVVLGFIFDAVYWNSVPVIRQTNSELHKLLGTTGKEIAFNDLFENDGAYKLAKFVEDIYMKPVSSRSRLEKDILKLDEKVNILYGLQQGKMFALFPCPGDKNGKWVSAGDDLSAFSGKDSLFVSKILLWYSDESIRSYATGNWDTPSDIIGMIDVYQKARSQVQVMTQKQLKAELFYNKANLFFVSAMGCLLSGILLLTAILWFQAKPSRWYQWTVRFFIGTVILFFFLQTCGIGLRWYISGQAPWSNAYESMIYIGWATLLAGLLFARRSGLVLALAAFFAGVILFVADLNWMDPEITPLVPVLKSYWLMIHVAVITASYGFFGMSFLIGVLTMFFIVRNNKSAEIRKLRIINEMSLHIGVCLLVAGTFLGAVWANESWGRYWGWDTKETWALITLVVYAMIIHARFVPKLRSDYAFSVMSVYGLLSVLMTYFGVNYYLTGLHSYGSGDVPPAVDIIGLVYLGVTILAVIAARKRIPDSLSD
;
A
#
# COMPACT_ATOMS: atom_id res chain seq x y z
N MET A 1 -41.01 -34.72 -12.97
CA MET A 1 -40.66 -34.40 -11.56
C MET A 1 -39.22 -34.77 -11.15
N LYS A 2 -38.70 -35.99 -11.36
CA LYS A 2 -37.34 -36.34 -10.87
C LYS A 2 -36.20 -35.50 -11.45
N LYS A 3 -36.26 -35.08 -12.73
CA LYS A 3 -35.24 -34.20 -13.36
C LYS A 3 -35.29 -32.75 -12.85
N SER A 4 -36.48 -32.16 -12.70
CA SER A 4 -36.65 -30.79 -12.20
C SER A 4 -36.21 -30.65 -10.74
N VAL A 5 -36.51 -31.64 -9.89
CA VAL A 5 -36.04 -31.68 -8.49
C VAL A 5 -34.51 -31.85 -8.42
N ARG A 6 -33.91 -32.67 -9.29
CA ARG A 6 -32.45 -32.81 -9.38
C ARG A 6 -31.77 -31.51 -9.81
N CYS A 7 -32.32 -30.81 -10.79
CA CYS A 7 -31.78 -29.54 -11.28
C CYS A 7 -31.82 -28.47 -10.17
N LEU A 8 -32.97 -28.31 -9.50
CA LEU A 8 -33.11 -27.39 -8.37
C LEU A 8 -32.18 -27.75 -7.20
N SER A 9 -31.95 -29.05 -6.95
CA SER A 9 -31.03 -29.49 -5.90
C SER A 9 -29.56 -29.15 -6.18
N PHE A 10 -29.17 -29.04 -7.45
CA PHE A 10 -27.82 -28.66 -7.89
C PHE A 10 -27.57 -27.16 -7.71
N PHE A 11 -28.51 -26.33 -8.20
CA PHE A 11 -28.47 -24.87 -8.06
C PHE A 11 -28.52 -24.38 -6.60
N THR A 12 -28.99 -25.22 -5.67
CA THR A 12 -29.06 -24.93 -4.23
C THR A 12 -28.01 -25.69 -3.41
N SER A 13 -26.86 -25.99 -4.00
CA SER A 13 -25.78 -26.75 -3.35
C SER A 13 -24.58 -25.88 -2.96
N TYR A 14 -23.98 -26.17 -1.80
CA TYR A 14 -22.72 -25.56 -1.35
C TYR A 14 -21.53 -25.93 -2.25
N LYS A 15 -21.60 -27.05 -2.99
CA LYS A 15 -20.56 -27.43 -3.96
C LYS A 15 -20.56 -26.44 -5.13
N LEU A 16 -21.73 -26.14 -5.69
CA LEU A 16 -21.85 -25.14 -6.75
C LEU A 16 -21.40 -23.77 -6.27
N MET A 17 -21.78 -23.37 -5.04
CA MET A 17 -21.33 -22.12 -4.43
C MET A 17 -19.81 -21.98 -4.45
N LEU A 18 -19.06 -23.00 -4.00
CA LEU A 18 -17.59 -22.95 -4.00
C LEU A 18 -17.00 -22.88 -5.41
N ILE A 19 -17.60 -23.57 -6.39
CA ILE A 19 -17.16 -23.53 -7.79
C ILE A 19 -17.37 -22.13 -8.37
N LEU A 20 -18.53 -21.53 -8.15
CA LEU A 20 -18.84 -20.17 -8.63
C LEU A 20 -17.91 -19.13 -7.99
N LEU A 21 -17.65 -19.24 -6.68
CA LEU A 21 -16.70 -18.35 -5.98
C LEU A 21 -15.27 -18.52 -6.50
N ALA A 22 -14.82 -19.75 -6.77
CA ALA A 22 -13.51 -20.01 -7.34
C ALA A 22 -13.38 -19.42 -8.76
N LEU A 23 -14.39 -19.62 -9.61
CA LEU A 23 -14.44 -19.02 -10.94
C LEU A 23 -14.40 -17.49 -10.87
N TYR A 24 -15.13 -16.91 -9.93
CA TYR A 24 -15.15 -15.46 -9.71
C TYR A 24 -13.76 -14.94 -9.32
N ALA A 25 -13.08 -15.58 -8.36
CA ALA A 25 -11.73 -15.20 -7.96
C ALA A 25 -10.71 -15.32 -9.11
N VAL A 26 -10.82 -16.36 -9.95
CA VAL A 26 -9.92 -16.55 -11.11
C VAL A 26 -10.13 -15.47 -12.17
N LEU A 27 -11.39 -15.13 -12.49
CA LEU A 27 -11.68 -14.06 -13.45
C LEU A 27 -11.20 -12.69 -12.95
N LEU A 28 -11.40 -12.39 -11.66
CA LEU A 28 -10.87 -11.17 -11.04
C LEU A 28 -9.34 -11.13 -11.11
N ALA A 29 -8.66 -12.23 -10.76
CA ALA A 29 -7.20 -12.29 -10.84
C ALA A 29 -6.72 -12.07 -12.29
N ALA A 30 -7.34 -12.73 -13.26
CA ALA A 30 -7.03 -12.55 -14.68
C ALA A 30 -7.21 -11.08 -15.12
N ALA A 31 -8.28 -10.41 -14.67
CA ALA A 31 -8.50 -8.99 -14.95
C ALA A 31 -7.35 -8.11 -14.44
N THR A 32 -6.80 -8.37 -13.24
CA THR A 32 -5.67 -7.59 -12.72
C THR A 32 -4.37 -7.78 -13.51
N PHE A 33 -4.11 -8.99 -14.02
CA PHE A 33 -2.95 -9.21 -14.89
C PHE A 33 -3.14 -8.59 -16.28
N ILE A 34 -4.37 -8.60 -16.80
CA ILE A 34 -4.70 -7.89 -18.04
C ILE A 34 -4.51 -6.39 -17.84
N GLU A 35 -5.01 -5.82 -16.74
CA GLU A 35 -4.85 -4.41 -16.40
C GLU A 35 -3.37 -4.00 -16.34
N SER A 36 -2.55 -4.78 -15.63
CA SER A 36 -1.12 -4.47 -15.49
C SER A 36 -0.34 -4.55 -16.81
N ARG A 37 -0.82 -5.29 -17.81
CA ARG A 37 -0.12 -5.50 -19.09
C ARG A 37 -0.68 -4.67 -20.25
N TYR A 38 -1.98 -4.41 -20.24
CA TYR A 38 -2.73 -3.82 -21.35
C TYR A 38 -3.57 -2.59 -20.94
N GLY A 39 -3.55 -2.19 -19.67
CA GLY A 39 -4.24 -1.02 -19.14
C GLY A 39 -5.64 -1.32 -18.56
N SER A 40 -6.12 -0.42 -17.70
CA SER A 40 -7.45 -0.54 -17.07
C SER A 40 -8.63 -0.60 -18.05
N PRO A 41 -8.63 0.13 -19.20
CA PRO A 41 -9.67 -0.02 -20.22
C PRO A 41 -9.78 -1.45 -20.77
N ALA A 42 -8.64 -2.12 -20.97
CA ALA A 42 -8.60 -3.49 -21.47
C ALA A 42 -9.23 -4.49 -20.50
N ALA A 43 -8.90 -4.39 -19.20
CA ALA A 43 -9.47 -5.25 -18.17
C ALA A 43 -10.98 -5.04 -18.00
N ARG A 44 -11.45 -3.79 -18.11
CA ARG A 44 -12.88 -3.47 -18.09
C ARG A 44 -13.60 -4.12 -19.26
N ALA A 45 -13.14 -3.93 -20.48
CA ALA A 45 -13.80 -4.47 -21.68
C ALA A 45 -13.85 -6.00 -21.68
N VAL A 46 -12.73 -6.66 -21.38
CA VAL A 46 -12.63 -8.12 -21.48
C VAL A 46 -13.35 -8.82 -20.32
N VAL A 47 -13.29 -8.27 -19.11
CA VAL A 47 -13.76 -8.94 -17.89
C VAL A 47 -14.89 -8.19 -17.21
N TYR A 48 -14.65 -6.97 -16.70
CA TYR A 48 -15.61 -6.33 -15.77
C TYR A 48 -16.92 -5.90 -16.42
N ASN A 49 -16.90 -5.57 -17.72
CA ASN A 49 -18.06 -5.20 -18.54
C ASN A 49 -18.64 -6.36 -19.33
N ASN A 50 -18.07 -7.56 -19.19
CA ASN A 50 -18.54 -8.73 -19.92
C ASN A 50 -19.84 -9.27 -19.33
N VAL A 51 -20.83 -9.58 -20.17
CA VAL A 51 -22.12 -10.17 -19.76
C VAL A 51 -21.94 -11.46 -18.95
N LEU A 52 -20.93 -12.27 -19.27
CA LEU A 52 -20.63 -13.51 -18.53
C LEU A 52 -20.19 -13.23 -17.08
N PHE A 53 -19.51 -12.12 -16.84
CA PHE A 53 -19.10 -11.70 -15.51
C PHE A 53 -20.32 -11.31 -14.65
N TYR A 54 -21.26 -10.55 -15.22
CA TYR A 54 -22.53 -10.23 -14.56
C TYR A 54 -23.40 -11.47 -14.33
N LEU A 55 -23.46 -12.38 -15.31
CA LEU A 55 -24.18 -13.65 -15.18
C LEU A 55 -23.61 -14.48 -14.03
N LEU A 56 -22.29 -14.52 -13.86
CA LEU A 56 -21.65 -15.22 -12.75
C LEU A 56 -22.04 -14.61 -11.39
N GLN A 57 -22.05 -13.28 -11.26
CA GLN A 57 -22.50 -12.59 -10.05
C GLN A 57 -23.98 -12.88 -9.75
N LEU A 58 -24.84 -12.86 -10.78
CA LEU A 58 -26.25 -13.21 -10.65
C LEU A 58 -26.44 -14.66 -10.20
N LEU A 59 -25.68 -15.60 -10.78
CA LEU A 59 -25.71 -17.01 -10.38
C LEU A 59 -25.28 -17.22 -8.92
N LEU A 60 -24.30 -16.44 -8.44
CA LEU A 60 -23.91 -16.44 -7.02
C LEU A 60 -25.06 -15.98 -6.11
N ILE A 61 -25.76 -14.91 -6.49
CA ILE A 61 -26.94 -14.41 -5.75
C ILE A 61 -28.06 -15.46 -5.73
N ILE A 62 -28.40 -16.03 -6.90
CA ILE A 62 -29.45 -17.06 -7.01
C ILE A 62 -29.08 -18.29 -6.17
N ASN A 63 -27.82 -18.73 -6.22
CA ASN A 63 -27.33 -19.85 -5.43
C ASN A 63 -27.45 -19.57 -3.93
N PHE A 64 -27.08 -18.37 -3.46
CA PHE A 64 -27.23 -17.96 -2.07
C PHE A 64 -28.70 -17.96 -1.62
N ILE A 65 -29.61 -17.37 -2.40
CA ILE A 65 -31.04 -17.36 -2.11
C ILE A 65 -31.56 -18.80 -1.99
N GLY A 66 -31.19 -19.66 -2.94
CA GLY A 66 -31.57 -21.06 -2.95
C GLY A 66 -31.08 -21.85 -1.72
N ILE A 67 -29.84 -21.62 -1.29
CA ILE A 67 -29.29 -22.22 -0.06
C ILE A 67 -30.02 -21.71 1.19
N SER A 68 -30.27 -20.40 1.25
CA SER A 68 -30.94 -19.75 2.39
C SER A 68 -32.35 -20.32 2.63
N LEU A 69 -33.12 -20.49 1.54
CA LEU A 69 -34.45 -21.09 1.57
C LEU A 69 -34.39 -22.57 1.97
N LYS A 70 -33.47 -23.35 1.39
CA LYS A 70 -33.30 -24.78 1.67
C LYS A 70 -32.98 -25.06 3.15
N VAL A 71 -32.11 -24.25 3.74
CA VAL A 71 -31.65 -24.39 5.14
C VAL A 71 -32.60 -23.68 6.13
N HIS A 72 -33.68 -23.07 5.65
CA HIS A 72 -34.68 -22.39 6.47
C HIS A 72 -34.06 -21.38 7.46
N LEU A 73 -33.08 -20.59 7.00
CA LEU A 73 -32.33 -19.67 7.87
C LEU A 73 -33.26 -18.69 8.63
N TRP A 74 -34.38 -18.32 8.01
CA TRP A 74 -35.43 -17.47 8.59
C TRP A 74 -36.09 -18.11 9.81
N ARG A 75 -36.45 -19.40 9.74
CA ARG A 75 -37.10 -20.13 10.85
C ARG A 75 -36.16 -20.33 12.04
N HIS A 76 -34.86 -20.40 11.79
CA HIS A 76 -33.84 -20.50 12.84
C HIS A 76 -33.45 -19.15 13.45
N ARG A 77 -34.16 -18.06 13.15
CA ARG A 77 -33.91 -16.68 13.65
C ARG A 77 -32.47 -16.19 13.43
N LYS A 78 -31.78 -16.70 12.41
CA LYS A 78 -30.39 -16.33 12.06
C LYS A 78 -30.35 -15.02 11.25
N TYR A 79 -31.07 -13.99 11.70
CA TYR A 79 -31.25 -12.74 10.97
C TYR A 79 -29.92 -12.05 10.65
N GLY A 80 -28.95 -12.07 11.56
CA GLY A 80 -27.62 -11.50 11.31
C GLY A 80 -26.91 -12.12 10.10
N VAL A 81 -27.00 -13.44 9.92
CA VAL A 81 -26.41 -14.14 8.75
C VAL A 81 -27.12 -13.74 7.47
N ILE A 82 -28.45 -13.64 7.51
CA ILE A 82 -29.27 -13.26 6.36
C ILE A 82 -28.94 -11.84 5.93
N ILE A 83 -28.98 -10.89 6.87
CA ILE A 83 -28.68 -9.47 6.62
C ILE A 83 -27.26 -9.31 6.07
N PHE A 84 -26.26 -9.98 6.67
CA PHE A 84 -24.87 -9.90 6.23
C PHE A 84 -24.67 -10.37 4.79
N HIS A 85 -25.32 -11.46 4.37
CA HIS A 85 -25.14 -11.97 3.01
C HIS A 85 -26.02 -11.23 1.99
N TRP A 86 -27.23 -10.83 2.36
CA TRP A 86 -28.09 -10.00 1.50
C TRP A 86 -27.48 -8.64 1.22
N ALA A 87 -26.66 -8.11 2.13
CA ALA A 87 -25.91 -6.89 1.90
C ALA A 87 -25.07 -6.96 0.61
N PHE A 88 -24.42 -8.09 0.29
CA PHE A 88 -23.66 -8.23 -0.96
C PHE A 88 -24.55 -8.15 -2.21
N ALA A 89 -25.78 -8.68 -2.15
CA ALA A 89 -26.73 -8.55 -3.26
C ALA A 89 -27.18 -7.10 -3.45
N VAL A 90 -27.37 -6.35 -2.35
CA VAL A 90 -27.70 -4.91 -2.39
C VAL A 90 -26.51 -4.11 -2.95
N VAL A 91 -25.29 -4.41 -2.52
CA VAL A 91 -24.06 -3.79 -3.07
C VAL A 91 -23.93 -4.06 -4.57
N LEU A 92 -24.13 -5.29 -5.02
CA LEU A 92 -24.08 -5.62 -6.45
C LEU A 92 -25.20 -4.95 -7.25
N ALA A 93 -26.39 -4.79 -6.67
CA ALA A 93 -27.47 -4.02 -7.29
C ALA A 93 -27.09 -2.54 -7.42
N GLY A 94 -26.49 -1.95 -6.39
CA GLY A 94 -25.93 -0.60 -6.43
C GLY A 94 -24.87 -0.44 -7.52
N ALA A 95 -23.93 -1.38 -7.62
CA ALA A 95 -22.92 -1.40 -8.67
C ALA A 95 -23.51 -1.53 -10.08
N LEU A 96 -24.57 -2.32 -10.26
CA LEU A 96 -25.29 -2.42 -11.52
C LEU A 96 -25.99 -1.10 -11.88
N ILE A 97 -26.61 -0.43 -10.90
CA ILE A 97 -27.20 0.90 -11.08
C ILE A 97 -26.12 1.90 -11.53
N THR A 98 -24.97 1.94 -10.84
CA THR A 98 -23.82 2.76 -11.22
C THR A 98 -23.36 2.46 -12.65
N ARG A 99 -23.34 1.19 -13.07
CA ARG A 99 -22.89 0.82 -14.44
C ARG A 99 -23.85 1.27 -15.54
N VAL A 100 -25.15 1.23 -15.27
CA VAL A 100 -26.20 1.51 -16.27
C VAL A 100 -26.50 3.00 -16.37
N TRP A 101 -26.53 3.70 -15.24
CA TRP A 101 -26.92 5.11 -15.18
C TRP A 101 -25.80 6.06 -14.75
N GLY A 102 -24.69 5.51 -14.24
CA GLY A 102 -23.56 6.32 -13.79
C GLY A 102 -22.75 6.88 -14.95
N TYR A 103 -22.15 8.04 -14.73
CA TYR A 103 -21.35 8.72 -15.74
C TYR A 103 -20.08 9.33 -15.13
N GLU A 104 -18.94 9.15 -15.80
CA GLU A 104 -17.65 9.68 -15.37
C GLU A 104 -16.97 10.47 -16.51
N GLY A 105 -16.32 11.57 -16.13
CA GLY A 105 -15.58 12.43 -17.04
C GLY A 105 -14.54 13.28 -16.31
N ILE A 106 -13.84 14.11 -17.05
CA ILE A 106 -12.88 15.08 -16.52
C ILE A 106 -13.18 16.48 -17.03
N ILE A 107 -12.87 17.48 -16.22
CA ILE A 107 -12.86 18.89 -16.57
C ILE A 107 -11.41 19.33 -16.40
N HIS A 108 -10.81 19.83 -17.47
CA HIS A 108 -9.54 20.55 -17.41
C HIS A 108 -9.83 22.03 -17.60
N ILE A 109 -9.43 22.85 -16.63
CA ILE A 109 -9.63 24.30 -16.65
C ILE A 109 -8.38 25.00 -16.14
N ARG A 110 -8.04 26.13 -16.76
CA ARG A 110 -6.97 27.01 -16.30
C ARG A 110 -7.53 28.21 -15.54
N GLU A 111 -6.67 28.91 -14.81
CA GLU A 111 -7.06 30.07 -14.00
C GLU A 111 -7.76 31.14 -14.85
N GLY A 112 -8.91 31.63 -14.36
CA GLY A 112 -9.75 32.60 -15.05
C GLY A 112 -10.70 31.98 -16.08
N GLU A 113 -10.48 30.74 -16.51
CA GLU A 113 -11.35 30.05 -17.45
C GLU A 113 -12.61 29.50 -16.77
N GLN A 114 -13.68 29.41 -17.56
CA GLN A 114 -14.92 28.78 -17.16
C GLN A 114 -15.38 27.79 -18.24
N THR A 115 -15.95 26.68 -17.79
CA THR A 115 -16.52 25.68 -18.69
C THR A 115 -17.80 25.10 -18.11
N SER A 116 -18.73 24.78 -18.99
CA SER A 116 -19.90 23.94 -18.69
C SER A 116 -19.78 22.58 -19.38
N GLN A 117 -18.60 22.22 -19.86
CA GLN A 117 -18.35 20.98 -20.57
C GLN A 117 -17.38 20.10 -19.79
N MET A 118 -17.66 18.80 -19.76
CA MET A 118 -16.72 17.77 -19.33
C MET A 118 -16.33 16.90 -20.52
N LEU A 119 -15.09 16.44 -20.51
CA LEU A 119 -14.58 15.42 -21.43
C LEU A 119 -14.89 14.03 -20.87
N THR A 120 -15.43 13.15 -21.69
CA THR A 120 -15.88 11.83 -21.24
C THR A 120 -14.70 10.88 -20.99
N HIS A 121 -14.78 10.06 -19.94
CA HIS A 121 -13.77 8.99 -19.74
C HIS A 121 -13.92 7.91 -20.81
N GLN A 122 -15.15 7.61 -21.24
CA GLN A 122 -15.39 6.64 -22.30
C GLN A 122 -15.12 7.27 -23.68
N SER A 123 -14.51 6.49 -24.56
CA SER A 123 -14.25 6.86 -25.96
C SER A 123 -15.45 6.54 -26.84
N TYR A 124 -15.68 7.38 -27.84
CA TYR A 124 -16.80 7.33 -28.77
C TYR A 124 -16.30 7.38 -30.20
N ILE A 125 -17.07 6.76 -31.10
CA ILE A 125 -17.08 7.13 -32.51
C ILE A 125 -18.14 8.22 -32.65
N SER A 126 -17.71 9.43 -32.95
CA SER A 126 -18.59 10.60 -33.05
C SER A 126 -18.44 11.28 -34.38
N GLY A 127 -19.52 11.85 -34.89
CA GLY A 127 -19.47 12.54 -36.17
C GLY A 127 -20.76 13.24 -36.55
N VAL A 128 -20.71 13.87 -37.71
CA VAL A 128 -21.83 14.56 -38.36
C VAL A 128 -21.92 14.04 -39.79
N ALA A 129 -23.11 13.61 -40.19
CA ALA A 129 -23.42 13.29 -41.58
C ALA A 129 -24.37 14.35 -42.15
N GLU A 130 -24.02 14.92 -43.30
CA GLU A 130 -24.79 15.97 -43.97
C GLU A 130 -25.10 15.60 -45.42
N SER A 131 -26.35 15.80 -45.84
CA SER A 131 -26.77 15.69 -47.23
C SER A 131 -28.01 16.52 -47.51
N LYS A 132 -28.03 17.25 -48.64
CA LYS A 132 -29.19 18.02 -49.14
C LYS A 132 -29.90 18.85 -48.05
N GLY A 133 -29.12 19.52 -47.20
CA GLY A 133 -29.62 20.40 -46.13
C GLY A 133 -30.12 19.70 -44.87
N HIS A 134 -29.99 18.37 -44.75
CA HIS A 134 -30.26 17.61 -43.54
C HIS A 134 -28.95 17.18 -42.90
N SER A 135 -28.82 17.35 -41.58
CA SER A 135 -27.67 16.91 -40.79
C SER A 135 -28.11 16.02 -39.62
N VAL A 136 -27.31 14.98 -39.34
CA VAL A 136 -27.50 14.10 -38.18
C VAL A 136 -26.17 13.95 -37.46
N ASN A 137 -26.17 14.29 -36.17
CA ASN A 137 -25.07 14.02 -35.26
C ASN A 137 -25.23 12.61 -34.68
N PHE A 138 -24.12 11.89 -34.56
CA PHE A 138 -24.10 10.56 -33.96
C PHE A 138 -22.92 10.45 -32.99
N GLU A 139 -23.15 9.71 -31.90
CA GLU A 139 -22.16 9.41 -30.88
C GLU A 139 -22.39 7.98 -30.42
N PHE A 140 -21.49 7.08 -30.79
CA PHE A 140 -21.58 5.67 -30.39
C PHE A 140 -20.44 5.32 -29.44
N PRO A 141 -20.74 4.86 -28.22
CA PRO A 141 -19.72 4.46 -27.28
C PRO A 141 -19.00 3.22 -27.81
N ILE A 142 -17.67 3.21 -27.74
CA ILE A 142 -16.88 2.04 -28.15
C ILE A 142 -15.77 1.74 -27.15
N GLU A 143 -15.56 0.47 -26.86
CA GLU A 143 -14.45 -0.01 -26.04
C GLU A 143 -13.42 -0.72 -26.93
N ILE A 144 -12.29 -0.05 -27.19
CA ILE A 144 -11.22 -0.56 -28.04
C ILE A 144 -9.94 -0.66 -27.21
N ASN A 145 -9.33 -1.84 -27.18
CA ASN A 145 -8.03 -2.04 -26.53
C ASN A 145 -7.13 -3.03 -27.28
N SER A 146 -5.85 -3.09 -26.90
CA SER A 146 -4.81 -3.86 -27.59
C SER A 146 -5.05 -5.37 -27.65
N LEU A 147 -5.94 -5.87 -26.80
CA LEU A 147 -6.25 -7.29 -26.65
C LEU A 147 -7.65 -7.65 -27.18
N PHE A 148 -8.55 -6.67 -27.28
CA PHE A 148 -9.94 -6.85 -27.64
C PHE A 148 -10.50 -5.63 -28.35
N THR A 149 -11.12 -5.87 -29.49
CA THR A 149 -11.92 -4.89 -30.23
C THR A 149 -13.36 -5.33 -30.17
N GLN A 150 -14.24 -4.47 -29.64
CA GLN A 150 -15.68 -4.70 -29.72
C GLN A 150 -16.12 -4.65 -31.19
N PRO A 151 -16.83 -5.68 -31.71
CA PRO A 151 -17.46 -5.58 -33.02
C PRO A 151 -18.43 -4.40 -33.01
N PHE A 152 -18.27 -3.51 -33.98
CA PHE A 152 -19.06 -2.29 -34.08
C PHE A 152 -19.68 -2.21 -35.47
N SER A 153 -21.00 -2.11 -35.51
CA SER A 153 -21.79 -1.93 -36.71
C SER A 153 -23.07 -1.21 -36.30
N GLU A 154 -23.22 0.03 -36.72
CA GLU A 154 -24.39 0.86 -36.42
C GLU A 154 -24.91 1.49 -37.72
N THR A 155 -26.23 1.62 -37.81
CA THR A 155 -26.90 2.22 -38.97
C THR A 155 -27.52 3.54 -38.57
N ILE A 156 -27.16 4.62 -39.25
CA ILE A 156 -27.74 5.95 -39.08
C ILE A 156 -28.73 6.20 -40.22
N CYS A 157 -29.87 6.82 -39.90
CA CYS A 157 -30.86 7.24 -40.89
C CYS A 157 -30.77 8.76 -41.14
N LEU A 158 -30.47 9.16 -42.38
CA LEU A 158 -30.46 10.55 -42.83
C LEU A 158 -31.57 10.75 -43.88
N GLY A 159 -32.76 11.16 -43.46
CA GLY A 159 -33.93 11.18 -44.34
C GLY A 159 -34.32 9.78 -44.82
N ASN A 160 -34.21 9.52 -46.12
CA ASN A 160 -34.44 8.19 -46.73
C ASN A 160 -33.13 7.39 -46.93
N GLU A 161 -31.97 7.99 -46.71
CA GLU A 161 -30.68 7.33 -46.87
C GLU A 161 -30.25 6.66 -45.55
N LYS A 162 -29.68 5.45 -45.67
CA LYS A 162 -29.11 4.69 -44.56
C LYS A 162 -27.60 4.67 -44.70
N ILE A 163 -26.93 5.07 -43.63
CA ILE A 163 -25.47 5.09 -43.52
C ILE A 163 -25.09 3.97 -42.56
N ASP A 164 -24.49 2.91 -43.08
CA ASP A 164 -23.93 1.84 -42.26
C ASP A 164 -22.48 2.18 -41.92
N ILE A 165 -22.18 2.26 -40.63
CA ILE A 165 -20.84 2.48 -40.09
C ILE A 165 -20.40 1.18 -39.44
N SER A 166 -19.34 0.57 -39.95
CA SER A 166 -18.75 -0.62 -39.33
C SER A 166 -17.24 -0.49 -39.12
N LEU A 167 -16.80 -1.06 -38.00
CA LEU A 167 -15.38 -1.17 -37.67
C LEU A 167 -14.85 -2.49 -38.23
N ASP A 168 -13.97 -2.39 -39.23
CA ASP A 168 -13.41 -3.58 -39.89
C ASP A 168 -12.19 -4.11 -39.15
N LYS A 169 -11.24 -3.22 -38.82
CA LYS A 169 -9.97 -3.59 -38.20
C LYS A 169 -9.47 -2.50 -37.27
N VAL A 170 -8.74 -2.94 -36.24
CA VAL A 170 -8.01 -2.04 -35.35
C VAL A 170 -6.54 -2.40 -35.44
N LYS A 171 -5.71 -1.41 -35.77
CA LYS A 171 -4.26 -1.54 -35.74
C LYS A 171 -3.74 -0.79 -34.53
N TYR A 172 -3.17 -1.55 -33.59
CA TYR A 172 -2.35 -0.98 -32.54
C TYR A 172 -1.00 -0.60 -33.13
N SER A 173 -0.81 0.68 -33.42
CA SER A 173 0.51 1.19 -33.77
C SER A 173 1.26 1.53 -32.48
N SER A 174 2.40 0.90 -32.24
CA SER A 174 3.31 1.27 -31.17
C SER A 174 4.14 2.51 -31.58
N LEU A 175 3.48 3.59 -32.00
CA LEU A 175 4.15 4.88 -32.14
C LEU A 175 4.47 5.42 -30.74
N GLN A 176 5.55 6.20 -30.63
CA GLN A 176 6.10 6.71 -29.37
C GLN A 176 5.09 7.45 -28.46
N ASN A 177 3.88 7.77 -28.95
CA ASN A 177 2.85 8.56 -28.28
C ASN A 177 1.61 7.78 -27.79
N GLY A 178 1.44 6.49 -28.13
CA GLY A 178 0.35 5.66 -27.60
C GLY A 178 -1.02 5.77 -28.30
N ASP A 179 -1.09 6.33 -29.50
CA ASP A 179 -2.36 6.52 -30.24
C ASP A 179 -2.93 5.21 -30.83
N HIS A 180 -4.26 5.12 -30.90
CA HIS A 180 -4.97 4.02 -31.55
C HIS A 180 -5.26 4.36 -33.01
N LEU A 181 -5.03 3.42 -33.94
CA LEU A 181 -5.41 3.57 -35.34
C LEU A 181 -6.56 2.60 -35.69
N LEU A 182 -7.69 3.16 -36.09
CA LEU A 182 -8.90 2.43 -36.47
C LEU A 182 -9.08 2.47 -37.97
N GLU A 183 -9.44 1.33 -38.55
CA GLU A 183 -9.81 1.18 -39.96
C GLU A 183 -11.31 0.85 -40.01
N MET A 184 -12.11 1.79 -40.53
CA MET A 184 -13.57 1.68 -40.58
C MET A 184 -14.09 1.75 -42.01
N SER A 185 -15.17 1.02 -42.29
CA SER A 185 -15.94 1.13 -43.53
C SER A 185 -17.20 1.96 -43.30
N LEU A 186 -17.41 2.94 -44.16
CA LEU A 186 -18.63 3.73 -44.27
C LEU A 186 -19.35 3.34 -45.55
N ARG A 187 -20.62 2.93 -45.44
CA ARG A 187 -21.44 2.53 -46.59
C ARG A 187 -22.73 3.35 -46.67
N VAL A 188 -22.98 3.94 -47.83
CA VAL A 188 -24.22 4.67 -48.16
C VAL A 188 -24.81 4.06 -49.43
N GLY A 189 -25.89 3.29 -49.29
CA GLY A 189 -26.46 2.54 -50.41
C GLY A 189 -25.48 1.51 -51.01
N ASN A 190 -25.01 1.76 -52.23
CA ASN A 190 -24.02 0.91 -52.92
C ASN A 190 -22.58 1.43 -52.82
N ASP A 191 -22.38 2.65 -52.33
CA ASP A 191 -21.05 3.27 -52.23
C ASP A 191 -20.43 2.96 -50.86
N GLU A 192 -19.18 2.48 -50.87
CA GLU A 192 -18.42 2.11 -49.67
C GLU A 192 -17.05 2.80 -49.68
N ARG A 193 -16.63 3.35 -48.53
CA ARG A 193 -15.33 4.00 -48.35
C ARG A 193 -14.70 3.57 -47.04
N THR A 194 -13.40 3.29 -47.07
CA THR A 194 -12.60 3.02 -45.87
C THR A 194 -11.99 4.31 -45.34
N VAL A 195 -12.05 4.51 -44.03
CA VAL A 195 -11.51 5.68 -43.31
C VAL A 195 -10.56 5.21 -42.21
N PHE A 196 -9.47 5.94 -42.02
CA PHE A 196 -8.52 5.69 -40.94
C PHE A 196 -8.68 6.77 -39.87
N LEU A 197 -9.00 6.39 -38.64
CA LEU A 197 -9.12 7.31 -37.52
C LEU A 197 -7.97 7.08 -36.54
N SER A 198 -7.21 8.12 -36.25
CA SER A 198 -6.27 8.11 -35.13
C SER A 198 -6.92 8.77 -33.93
N GLY A 199 -6.81 8.14 -32.76
CA GLY A 199 -7.15 8.85 -31.54
C GLY A 199 -6.79 8.16 -30.24
N ARG A 200 -6.94 8.88 -29.13
CA ARG A 200 -6.58 8.39 -27.79
C ARG A 200 -7.62 8.75 -26.72
N ASP A 201 -7.65 7.94 -25.66
CA ASP A 201 -8.47 8.21 -24.49
C ASP A 201 -8.14 9.59 -23.89
N TYR A 202 -9.15 10.31 -23.39
CA TYR A 202 -9.04 11.66 -22.82
C TYR A 202 -8.53 12.74 -23.78
N GLN A 203 -8.69 12.53 -25.08
CA GLN A 203 -8.50 13.59 -26.08
C GLN A 203 -9.68 13.61 -27.05
N VAL A 204 -10.01 14.82 -27.51
CA VAL A 204 -10.86 15.02 -28.69
C VAL A 204 -9.94 15.11 -29.89
N ASP A 205 -10.07 14.16 -30.82
CA ASP A 205 -9.28 14.17 -32.05
C ASP A 205 -9.95 14.92 -33.19
N GLU A 206 -9.16 15.35 -34.16
CA GLU A 206 -9.67 16.06 -35.33
C GLU A 206 -10.50 15.11 -36.20
N PRO A 207 -11.72 15.52 -36.62
CA PRO A 207 -12.57 14.67 -37.44
C PRO A 207 -12.01 14.54 -38.86
N GLU A 208 -12.00 13.31 -39.35
CA GLU A 208 -11.72 13.02 -40.76
C GLU A 208 -12.98 13.25 -41.59
N ASN A 209 -12.83 14.03 -42.66
CA ASN A 209 -13.93 14.40 -43.55
C ASN A 209 -13.91 13.52 -44.79
N VAL A 210 -14.96 12.73 -44.98
CA VAL A 210 -15.06 11.75 -46.07
C VAL A 210 -16.41 11.87 -46.76
N LYS A 211 -16.38 11.95 -48.09
CA LYS A 211 -17.57 11.95 -48.93
C LYS A 211 -17.88 10.54 -49.42
N VAL A 212 -19.10 10.05 -49.15
CA VAL A 212 -19.59 8.73 -49.56
C VAL A 212 -20.90 8.92 -50.31
N GLY A 213 -20.89 8.74 -51.64
CA GLY A 213 -22.03 9.09 -52.49
C GLY A 213 -22.36 10.60 -52.45
N ASP A 214 -23.61 10.91 -52.10
CA ASP A 214 -24.16 12.28 -51.93
C ASP A 214 -24.07 12.80 -50.48
N VAL A 215 -23.41 12.07 -49.57
CA VAL A 215 -23.33 12.40 -48.14
C VAL A 215 -21.90 12.80 -47.77
N ASP A 216 -21.76 13.96 -47.14
CA ASP A 216 -20.51 14.41 -46.52
C ASP A 216 -20.51 13.97 -45.05
N ILE A 217 -19.52 13.18 -44.63
CA ILE A 217 -19.42 12.59 -43.29
C ILE A 217 -18.13 13.08 -42.62
N SER A 218 -18.26 13.77 -41.49
CA SER A 218 -17.17 14.11 -40.59
C SER A 218 -17.16 13.12 -39.43
N ILE A 219 -16.09 12.36 -39.23
CA ILE A 219 -16.04 11.30 -38.21
C ILE A 219 -14.72 11.28 -37.45
N ALA A 220 -14.80 11.11 -36.12
CA ALA A 220 -13.67 11.11 -35.19
C ALA A 220 -13.78 9.94 -34.21
N TYR A 221 -12.64 9.57 -33.63
CA TYR A 221 -12.55 8.61 -32.53
C TYR A 221 -11.82 9.25 -31.35
N GLY A 222 -12.47 9.28 -30.19
CA GLY A 222 -11.88 9.84 -28.97
C GLY A 222 -12.93 10.10 -27.90
N SER A 223 -12.53 10.82 -26.85
CA SER A 223 -13.49 11.33 -25.86
C SER A 223 -14.34 12.44 -26.49
N VAL A 224 -15.58 12.60 -26.04
CA VAL A 224 -16.49 13.68 -26.49
C VAL A 224 -16.73 14.70 -25.38
N PHE A 225 -17.19 15.89 -25.73
CA PHE A 225 -17.64 16.86 -24.73
C PHE A 225 -19.11 16.63 -24.37
N LYS A 226 -19.41 16.58 -23.07
CA LYS A 226 -20.79 16.60 -22.57
C LYS A 226 -21.06 17.86 -21.78
N THR A 227 -22.20 18.48 -22.07
CA THR A 227 -22.68 19.67 -21.37
C THR A 227 -23.21 19.32 -19.99
N LEU A 228 -22.70 20.00 -18.99
CA LEU A 228 -23.12 19.95 -17.59
C LEU A 228 -24.26 20.94 -17.33
N PRO A 229 -25.13 20.67 -16.36
CA PRO A 229 -26.23 21.57 -15.99
C PRO A 229 -25.77 22.77 -15.13
N PHE A 230 -24.46 22.96 -14.98
CA PHE A 230 -23.81 24.05 -14.24
C PHE A 230 -22.50 24.43 -14.93
N THR A 231 -22.00 25.63 -14.63
CA THR A 231 -20.69 26.12 -15.10
C THR A 231 -19.71 26.11 -13.94
N VAL A 232 -18.48 25.68 -14.21
CA VAL A 232 -17.35 25.71 -13.27
C VAL A 232 -16.35 26.73 -13.77
N ARG A 233 -15.96 27.68 -12.92
CA ARG A 233 -14.88 28.62 -13.18
C ARG A 233 -13.75 28.42 -12.18
N LEU A 234 -12.50 28.36 -12.65
CA LEU A 234 -11.33 28.34 -11.77
C LEU A 234 -10.92 29.77 -11.44
N GLN A 235 -10.92 30.12 -10.17
CA GLN A 235 -10.45 31.43 -9.72
C GLN A 235 -8.95 31.43 -9.45
N ASP A 236 -8.45 30.41 -8.74
CA ASP A 236 -7.06 30.31 -8.29
C ASP A 236 -6.72 28.83 -8.05
N PHE A 237 -5.56 28.39 -8.53
CA PHE A 237 -4.99 27.08 -8.24
C PHE A 237 -3.73 27.23 -7.40
N ARG A 238 -3.62 26.44 -6.33
CA ARG A 238 -2.49 26.50 -5.40
C ARG A 238 -1.94 25.12 -5.09
N LEU A 239 -0.69 24.89 -5.48
CA LEU A 239 0.07 23.71 -5.06
C LEU A 239 0.80 23.98 -3.74
N ILE A 240 0.17 23.59 -2.63
CA ILE A 240 0.75 23.72 -1.30
C ILE A 240 1.77 22.60 -1.11
N ARG A 241 3.02 22.97 -0.83
CA ARG A 241 4.12 22.03 -0.57
C ARG A 241 4.46 21.95 0.90
N TYR A 242 5.17 20.88 1.27
CA TYR A 242 5.81 20.87 2.57
C TYR A 242 6.91 21.94 2.62
N PRO A 243 7.06 22.65 3.75
CA PRO A 243 8.12 23.64 3.92
C PRO A 243 9.49 23.10 3.52
N GLY A 244 10.22 23.85 2.69
CA GLY A 244 11.56 23.44 2.22
C GLY A 244 11.62 22.19 1.33
N SER A 245 10.47 21.68 0.86
CA SER A 245 10.39 20.51 -0.02
C SER A 245 9.66 20.81 -1.32
N HIS A 246 9.96 20.05 -2.38
CA HIS A 246 9.14 20.01 -3.59
C HIS A 246 7.94 19.07 -3.46
N SER A 247 7.85 18.32 -2.34
CA SER A 247 6.78 17.35 -2.10
C SER A 247 5.43 18.04 -1.90
N PRO A 248 4.39 17.64 -2.65
CA PRO A 248 3.05 18.22 -2.49
C PRO A 248 2.44 17.82 -1.15
N SER A 249 1.90 18.81 -0.45
CA SER A 249 1.22 18.71 0.84
C SER A 249 -0.31 18.81 0.66
N SER A 250 -0.75 19.60 -0.32
CA SER A 250 -2.13 19.72 -0.81
C SER A 250 -2.09 20.37 -2.21
N PHE A 251 -3.08 20.12 -3.05
CA PHE A 251 -3.31 20.87 -4.28
C PHE A 251 -4.77 21.31 -4.28
N GLU A 252 -4.96 22.63 -4.23
CA GLU A 252 -6.24 23.25 -3.92
C GLU A 252 -6.68 24.14 -5.07
N SER A 253 -7.95 24.05 -5.45
CA SER A 253 -8.55 24.93 -6.45
C SER A 253 -9.71 25.69 -5.80
N ASP A 254 -9.73 27.01 -5.98
CA ASP A 254 -10.89 27.84 -5.63
C ASP A 254 -11.80 27.92 -6.86
N LEU A 255 -12.98 27.33 -6.75
CA LEU A 255 -13.94 27.22 -7.84
C LEU A 255 -15.14 28.14 -7.60
N ILE A 256 -15.70 28.65 -8.70
CA ILE A 256 -17.00 29.31 -8.72
C ILE A 256 -17.95 28.44 -9.52
N LEU A 257 -18.99 27.94 -8.83
CA LEU A 257 -20.05 27.14 -9.42
C LEU A 257 -21.26 28.03 -9.71
N ILE A 258 -21.74 27.98 -10.96
CA ILE A 258 -22.89 28.74 -11.43
C ILE A 258 -23.98 27.78 -11.88
N SER A 259 -25.10 27.76 -11.15
CA SER A 259 -26.17 26.76 -11.29
C SER A 259 -27.53 27.44 -11.11
N GLY A 260 -28.38 27.45 -12.14
CA GLY A 260 -29.72 28.03 -12.07
C GLY A 260 -29.80 29.50 -11.62
N GLY A 261 -28.75 30.31 -11.89
CA GLY A 261 -28.64 31.71 -11.45
C GLY A 261 -28.06 31.91 -10.05
N THR A 262 -27.77 30.83 -9.31
CA THR A 262 -27.02 30.89 -8.05
C THR A 262 -25.52 30.78 -8.31
N VAL A 263 -24.73 31.59 -7.59
CA VAL A 263 -23.27 31.59 -7.65
C VAL A 263 -22.74 31.15 -6.30
N ARG A 264 -21.90 30.11 -6.28
CA ARG A 264 -21.32 29.53 -5.07
C ARG A 264 -19.82 29.41 -5.21
N GLU A 265 -19.09 29.98 -4.26
CA GLU A 265 -17.65 29.79 -4.14
C GLU A 265 -17.38 28.51 -3.34
N GLU A 266 -16.59 27.60 -3.91
CA GLU A 266 -16.21 26.35 -3.28
C GLU A 266 -14.73 26.08 -3.46
N LYS A 267 -14.08 25.72 -2.35
CA LYS A 267 -12.69 25.25 -2.37
C LYS A 267 -12.67 23.73 -2.50
N ILE A 268 -12.01 23.21 -3.54
CA ILE A 268 -11.80 21.79 -3.78
C ILE A 268 -10.33 21.42 -3.54
N TYR A 269 -10.08 20.25 -2.96
CA TYR A 269 -8.74 19.68 -2.78
C TYR A 269 -8.84 18.19 -2.48
N MET A 270 -7.70 17.50 -2.40
CA MET A 270 -7.67 16.08 -2.08
C MET A 270 -8.35 15.78 -0.73
N ASN A 271 -9.26 14.80 -0.68
CA ASN A 271 -10.14 14.48 0.47
C ASN A 271 -11.28 15.50 0.74
N LYS A 272 -11.58 16.40 -0.21
CA LYS A 272 -12.77 17.27 -0.15
C LYS A 272 -13.48 17.28 -1.51
N VAL A 273 -14.50 16.43 -1.63
CA VAL A 273 -15.39 16.38 -2.80
C VAL A 273 -16.43 17.48 -2.73
N VAL A 274 -16.66 18.16 -3.86
CA VAL A 274 -17.73 19.16 -4.00
C VAL A 274 -18.94 18.49 -4.66
N TYR A 275 -20.12 18.73 -4.08
CA TYR A 275 -21.39 18.18 -4.58
C TYR A 275 -22.19 19.30 -5.23
N GLU A 276 -22.54 19.12 -6.51
CA GLU A 276 -23.37 20.05 -7.27
C GLU A 276 -24.46 19.27 -8.00
N GLN A 277 -25.71 19.50 -7.63
CA GLN A 277 -26.87 18.71 -8.09
C GLN A 277 -26.65 17.19 -7.90
N ASN A 278 -26.55 16.42 -8.99
CA ASN A 278 -26.28 14.98 -8.98
C ASN A 278 -24.81 14.63 -9.28
N TYR A 279 -23.94 15.63 -9.38
CA TYR A 279 -22.55 15.47 -9.75
C TYR A 279 -21.63 15.66 -8.54
N ARG A 280 -20.55 14.88 -8.54
CA ARG A 280 -19.43 14.97 -7.61
C ARG A 280 -18.22 15.44 -8.38
N LEU A 281 -17.64 16.54 -7.93
CA LEU A 281 -16.41 17.10 -8.44
C LEU A 281 -15.30 16.77 -7.43
N TYR A 282 -14.23 16.16 -7.90
CA TYR A 282 -13.05 15.90 -7.07
C TYR A 282 -11.77 16.21 -7.83
N GLN A 283 -10.78 16.68 -7.09
CA GLN A 283 -9.49 17.04 -7.63
C GLN A 283 -8.69 15.78 -7.97
N SER A 284 -8.40 15.54 -9.25
CA SER A 284 -7.71 14.32 -9.69
C SER A 284 -6.24 14.56 -10.01
N SER A 285 -5.92 15.63 -10.73
CA SER A 285 -4.54 16.05 -11.03
C SER A 285 -4.45 17.55 -11.29
N TYR A 286 -3.28 18.04 -11.69
CA TYR A 286 -3.00 19.43 -11.97
C TYR A 286 -1.93 19.53 -13.06
N ASP A 287 -1.85 20.70 -13.71
CA ASP A 287 -0.86 20.97 -14.75
C ASP A 287 0.53 21.17 -14.13
N THR A 288 1.58 20.75 -14.85
CA THR A 288 2.97 20.86 -14.37
C THR A 288 3.46 22.30 -14.24
N ASP A 289 2.79 23.25 -14.90
CA ASP A 289 3.04 24.68 -14.81
C ASP A 289 2.31 25.37 -13.65
N GLU A 290 1.55 24.60 -12.86
CA GLU A 290 0.79 25.05 -11.69
C GLU A 290 -0.26 26.13 -12.00
N GLN A 291 -0.77 26.18 -13.23
CA GLN A 291 -1.80 27.16 -13.64
C GLN A 291 -3.13 26.51 -14.06
N GLY A 292 -3.20 25.18 -14.01
CA GLY A 292 -4.36 24.42 -14.43
C GLY A 292 -4.70 23.30 -13.48
N THR A 293 -5.98 23.01 -13.41
CA THR A 293 -6.56 22.00 -12.54
C THR A 293 -7.32 20.98 -13.36
N VAL A 294 -7.17 19.70 -13.00
CA VAL A 294 -7.96 18.62 -13.57
C VAL A 294 -8.90 18.10 -12.51
N LEU A 295 -10.19 18.29 -12.75
CA LEU A 295 -11.26 17.83 -11.89
C LEU A 295 -11.89 16.60 -12.54
N SER A 296 -12.04 15.53 -11.78
CA SER A 296 -12.88 14.43 -12.21
C SER A 296 -14.32 14.67 -11.79
N VAL A 297 -15.23 14.33 -12.69
CA VAL A 297 -16.67 14.50 -12.54
C VAL A 297 -17.31 13.12 -12.51
N ASN A 298 -18.12 12.86 -11.48
CA ASN A 298 -18.88 11.61 -11.37
C ASN A 298 -20.36 11.91 -11.09
N ASN A 299 -21.25 11.33 -11.88
CA ASN A 299 -22.68 11.29 -11.61
C ASN A 299 -23.09 9.85 -11.30
N ASP A 300 -23.26 9.54 -10.02
CA ASP A 300 -23.80 8.26 -9.57
C ASP A 300 -24.37 8.41 -8.15
N THR A 301 -25.44 9.19 -7.99
CA THR A 301 -26.06 9.38 -6.67
C THR A 301 -26.84 8.13 -6.25
N PHE A 302 -27.58 7.52 -7.17
CA PHE A 302 -28.44 6.37 -6.88
C PHE A 302 -27.65 5.10 -6.59
N GLY A 303 -26.68 4.74 -7.43
CA GLY A 303 -25.88 3.51 -7.25
C GLY A 303 -25.03 3.57 -5.99
N THR A 304 -24.42 4.74 -5.72
CA THR A 304 -23.72 5.01 -4.46
C THR A 304 -24.66 4.87 -3.25
N SER A 305 -25.86 5.47 -3.28
CA SER A 305 -26.81 5.39 -2.15
C SER A 305 -27.24 3.96 -1.84
N VAL A 306 -27.58 3.17 -2.87
CA VAL A 306 -27.95 1.75 -2.69
C VAL A 306 -26.78 0.95 -2.15
N THR A 307 -25.57 1.19 -2.65
CA THR A 307 -24.36 0.53 -2.16
C THR A 307 -24.11 0.82 -0.67
N TYR A 308 -24.29 2.07 -0.24
CA TYR A 308 -24.11 2.47 1.16
C TYR A 308 -25.15 1.84 2.10
N ILE A 309 -26.40 1.66 1.63
CA ILE A 309 -27.40 0.86 2.36
C ILE A 309 -26.90 -0.57 2.53
N GLY A 310 -26.33 -1.16 1.47
CA GLY A 310 -25.65 -2.44 1.53
C GLY A 310 -24.54 -2.48 2.58
N TYR A 311 -23.66 -1.47 2.63
CA TYR A 311 -22.59 -1.36 3.62
C TYR A 311 -23.12 -1.27 5.06
N ALA A 312 -24.18 -0.48 5.29
CA ALA A 312 -24.83 -0.37 6.59
C ALA A 312 -25.45 -1.71 7.03
N MET A 313 -26.14 -2.40 6.11
CA MET A 313 -26.66 -3.75 6.35
C MET A 313 -25.54 -4.72 6.70
N LEU A 314 -24.41 -4.64 6.01
CA LEU A 314 -23.29 -5.53 6.27
C LEU A 314 -22.73 -5.33 7.68
N LEU A 315 -22.50 -4.08 8.09
CA LEU A 315 -22.02 -3.74 9.44
C LEU A 315 -22.99 -4.27 10.51
N LEU A 316 -24.28 -4.01 10.33
CA LEU A 316 -25.33 -4.52 11.20
C LEU A 316 -25.33 -6.05 11.26
N GLY A 317 -25.25 -6.71 10.10
CA GLY A 317 -25.20 -8.16 9.97
C GLY A 317 -24.02 -8.76 10.74
N MET A 318 -22.82 -8.17 10.65
CA MET A 318 -21.65 -8.61 11.41
C MET A 318 -21.86 -8.52 12.92
N ILE A 319 -22.34 -7.38 13.42
CA ILE A 319 -22.61 -7.18 14.86
C ILE A 319 -23.60 -8.24 15.35
N LEU A 320 -24.69 -8.46 14.60
CA LEU A 320 -25.72 -9.43 14.93
C LEU A 320 -25.21 -10.88 14.90
N ILE A 321 -24.29 -11.23 14.00
CA ILE A 321 -23.67 -12.57 13.95
C ILE A 321 -22.91 -12.87 15.24
N PHE A 322 -22.12 -11.94 15.77
CA PHE A 322 -21.38 -12.16 17.03
C PHE A 322 -22.28 -12.05 18.28
N ALA A 323 -23.33 -11.21 18.20
CA ALA A 323 -24.29 -11.01 19.29
C ALA A 323 -25.25 -12.20 19.50
N HIS A 324 -25.53 -12.98 18.45
CA HIS A 324 -26.48 -14.09 18.52
C HIS A 324 -25.96 -15.26 19.38
N LYS A 325 -26.79 -15.77 20.30
CA LYS A 325 -26.42 -16.84 21.27
C LYS A 325 -26.01 -18.15 20.59
N ASP A 326 -26.67 -18.51 19.50
CA ASP A 326 -26.39 -19.73 18.72
C ASP A 326 -25.52 -19.47 17.48
N SER A 327 -24.74 -18.39 17.49
CA SER A 327 -23.76 -18.16 16.43
C SER A 327 -22.68 -19.25 16.45
N ARG A 328 -22.14 -19.56 15.26
CA ARG A 328 -21.05 -20.53 15.12
C ARG A 328 -19.87 -20.16 16.02
N PHE A 329 -19.51 -18.88 16.08
CA PHE A 329 -18.42 -18.40 16.92
C PHE A 329 -18.65 -18.72 18.41
N ARG A 330 -19.86 -18.48 18.94
CA ARG A 330 -20.20 -18.84 20.33
C ARG A 330 -20.29 -20.34 20.55
N ILE A 331 -20.78 -21.11 19.58
CA ILE A 331 -20.77 -22.59 19.64
C ILE A 331 -19.33 -23.11 19.72
N LEU A 332 -18.43 -22.58 18.89
CA LEU A 332 -17.01 -22.92 18.90
C LEU A 332 -16.36 -22.54 20.23
N ASN A 333 -16.62 -21.34 20.76
CA ASN A 333 -16.11 -20.92 22.07
C ASN A 333 -16.63 -21.81 23.22
N ARG A 334 -17.89 -22.26 23.17
CA ARG A 334 -18.45 -23.23 24.12
C ARG A 334 -17.71 -24.58 24.03
N LYS A 335 -17.57 -25.13 22.82
CA LYS A 335 -16.81 -26.38 22.58
C LYS A 335 -15.37 -26.27 23.06
N LEU A 336 -14.72 -25.14 22.78
CA LEU A 336 -13.36 -24.86 23.24
C LEU A 336 -13.27 -24.80 24.76
N THR A 337 -14.26 -24.18 25.43
CA THR A 337 -14.30 -24.10 26.90
C THR A 337 -14.42 -25.48 27.54
N VAL A 338 -15.24 -26.37 26.97
CA VAL A 338 -15.34 -27.78 27.41
C VAL A 338 -14.00 -28.51 27.27
N LEU A 339 -13.27 -28.26 26.17
CA LEU A 339 -11.97 -28.89 25.93
C LEU A 339 -10.83 -28.34 26.81
N THR A 340 -10.91 -27.08 27.29
CA THR A 340 -9.80 -26.42 28.01
C THR A 340 -10.01 -26.26 29.52
N GLY A 341 -11.26 -26.38 30.01
CA GLY A 341 -11.64 -26.05 31.38
C GLY A 341 -11.66 -24.54 31.66
N ASN A 342 -12.35 -24.13 32.73
CA ASN A 342 -12.46 -22.73 33.16
C ASN A 342 -11.26 -22.35 34.04
N ARG A 343 -10.27 -21.65 33.49
CA ARG A 343 -9.14 -21.12 34.27
C ARG A 343 -9.31 -19.61 34.50
N LYS A 344 -9.38 -19.19 35.77
CA LYS A 344 -9.43 -17.76 36.18
C LYS A 344 -8.08 -17.08 35.91
N ILE A 345 -8.15 -15.79 35.62
CA ILE A 345 -7.01 -14.90 35.38
C ILE A 345 -6.29 -14.65 36.70
N ILE A 346 -4.97 -14.81 36.73
CA ILE A 346 -4.12 -14.10 37.68
C ILE A 346 -3.17 -13.26 36.83
N ALA A 347 -3.40 -11.95 36.82
CA ALA A 347 -2.48 -10.98 36.24
C ALA A 347 -1.37 -10.75 37.28
N LEU A 348 -0.22 -11.38 37.08
CA LEU A 348 0.99 -11.03 37.82
C LEU A 348 1.93 -10.32 36.84
N PHE A 349 2.08 -9.02 37.05
CA PHE A 349 3.11 -8.22 36.41
C PHE A 349 4.45 -8.55 37.09
N PHE A 350 5.41 -9.06 36.33
CA PHE A 350 6.82 -9.06 36.75
C PHE A 350 7.63 -8.44 35.61
N LEU A 351 8.14 -7.24 35.85
CA LEU A 351 9.17 -6.62 35.02
C LEU A 351 10.49 -7.30 35.38
N SER A 352 11.03 -8.11 34.47
CA SER A 352 12.45 -8.47 34.50
C SER A 352 13.01 -8.12 33.13
N VAL A 353 13.60 -6.93 33.05
CA VAL A 353 14.39 -6.50 31.90
C VAL A 353 15.76 -7.14 32.07
N SER A 354 16.02 -8.23 31.36
CA SER A 354 17.38 -8.76 31.24
C SER A 354 18.09 -8.01 30.12
N SER A 355 19.02 -7.15 30.51
CA SER A 355 19.95 -6.48 29.60
C SER A 355 20.86 -7.53 28.95
N VAL A 356 20.67 -7.79 27.66
CA VAL A 356 21.64 -8.58 26.89
C VAL A 356 22.76 -7.63 26.48
N SER A 357 23.91 -7.74 27.14
CA SER A 357 25.13 -7.06 26.70
C SER A 357 25.66 -7.78 25.46
N ILE A 358 25.51 -7.16 24.29
CA ILE A 358 26.17 -7.62 23.07
C ILE A 358 27.63 -7.17 23.17
N SER A 359 28.53 -8.13 23.37
CA SER A 359 29.96 -7.91 23.25
C SER A 359 30.30 -7.84 21.75
N ALA A 360 30.61 -6.64 21.26
CA ALA A 360 31.10 -6.45 19.90
C ALA A 360 32.58 -6.86 19.83
N GLN A 361 32.90 -7.67 18.83
CA GLN A 361 34.26 -8.13 18.55
C GLN A 361 35.07 -6.96 17.95
N GLU A 362 36.01 -6.44 18.74
CA GLU A 362 36.99 -5.42 18.31
C GLU A 362 38.00 -6.03 17.33
N ILE A 363 37.88 -5.72 16.04
CA ILE A 363 39.03 -5.85 15.11
C ILE A 363 39.02 -4.66 14.14
N THR A 364 40.18 -3.99 14.03
CA THR A 364 40.56 -2.91 13.07
C THR A 364 39.85 -1.55 13.15
N ILE A 365 39.45 -1.10 14.35
CA ILE A 365 38.68 0.16 14.54
C ILE A 365 39.58 1.39 14.90
N ARG A 366 40.83 1.17 15.33
CA ARG A 366 41.65 2.23 15.95
C ARG A 366 42.00 3.42 15.05
N ASP A 367 42.12 3.25 13.74
CA ASP A 367 42.48 4.36 12.84
C ASP A 367 41.26 5.14 12.34
N LEU A 368 40.11 4.47 12.16
CA LEU A 368 38.81 5.12 11.90
C LEU A 368 38.33 5.97 13.08
N GLN A 369 38.54 5.50 14.31
CA GLN A 369 38.17 6.25 15.53
C GLN A 369 39.02 7.50 15.76
N LYS A 370 40.26 7.55 15.25
CA LYS A 370 41.13 8.74 15.40
C LYS A 370 40.68 9.91 14.53
N SER A 371 40.04 9.63 13.40
CA SER A 371 39.53 10.65 12.45
C SER A 371 38.05 10.99 12.68
N ALA A 372 37.43 10.47 13.76
CA ALA A 372 36.03 10.73 14.10
C ALA A 372 35.91 11.57 15.38
N PRO A 373 34.94 12.50 15.46
CA PRO A 373 34.79 13.36 16.64
C PRO A 373 34.35 12.53 17.87
N PRO A 374 34.59 13.00 19.11
CA PRO A 374 34.13 12.30 20.31
C PRO A 374 32.62 12.07 20.30
N VAL A 375 32.19 10.92 20.83
CA VAL A 375 30.76 10.54 20.88
C VAL A 375 29.92 11.59 21.60
N SER A 376 30.44 12.22 22.66
CA SER A 376 29.73 13.30 23.39
C SER A 376 29.48 14.54 22.53
N LEU A 377 30.41 14.89 21.63
CA LEU A 377 30.25 15.99 20.70
C LEU A 377 29.28 15.62 19.57
N ALA A 378 29.40 14.39 19.05
CA ALA A 378 28.46 13.85 18.06
C ALA A 378 27.02 13.80 18.61
N ASP A 379 26.83 13.40 19.87
CA ASP A 379 25.54 13.42 20.57
C ASP A 379 24.97 14.84 20.75
N ARG A 380 25.83 15.86 20.96
CA ARG A 380 25.40 17.27 20.98
C ARG A 380 25.01 17.74 19.58
N TRP A 381 25.76 17.35 18.56
CA TRP A 381 25.44 17.66 17.16
C TRP A 381 24.09 17.03 16.75
N GLY A 382 23.87 15.76 17.11
CA GLY A 382 22.65 15.02 16.83
C GLY A 382 21.39 15.61 17.48
N GLN A 383 21.53 16.44 18.52
CA GLN A 383 20.44 17.17 19.16
C GLN A 383 20.00 18.44 18.41
N LEU A 384 20.82 18.95 17.49
CA LEU A 384 20.41 20.04 16.61
C LEU A 384 19.22 19.61 15.78
N GLN A 385 18.39 20.58 15.40
CA GLN A 385 17.26 20.34 14.51
C GLN A 385 17.66 20.61 13.06
N ILE A 386 17.06 19.87 12.15
CA ILE A 386 17.27 20.00 10.71
C ILE A 386 15.94 19.80 9.98
N GLN A 387 15.73 20.53 8.89
CA GLN A 387 14.65 20.24 7.96
C GLN A 387 15.13 19.23 6.92
N ASN A 388 14.51 18.05 6.88
CA ASN A 388 14.88 17.04 5.90
C ASN A 388 14.28 17.36 4.50
N PRO A 389 14.71 16.68 3.42
CA PRO A 389 14.21 16.94 2.06
C PRO A 389 12.69 16.74 1.87
N SER A 390 12.04 16.00 2.78
CA SER A 390 10.57 15.83 2.78
C SER A 390 9.83 17.00 3.46
N GLY A 391 10.56 17.90 4.10
CA GLY A 391 10.07 19.11 4.77
C GLY A 391 9.75 18.94 6.25
N ARG A 392 10.02 17.76 6.85
CA ARG A 392 9.85 17.52 8.29
C ARG A 392 11.08 18.05 9.04
N ILE A 393 10.83 18.78 10.13
CA ILE A 393 11.87 19.11 11.10
C ILE A 393 12.09 17.90 12.00
N GLU A 394 13.33 17.43 12.07
CA GLU A 394 13.74 16.29 12.89
C GLU A 394 15.12 16.52 13.51
N PRO A 395 15.54 15.70 14.49
CA PRO A 395 16.90 15.76 15.03
C PRO A 395 17.92 15.36 13.96
N VAL A 396 19.10 15.98 14.01
CA VAL A 396 20.22 15.61 13.14
C VAL A 396 20.62 14.13 13.31
N ASP A 397 20.43 13.56 14.50
CA ASP A 397 20.58 12.11 14.75
C ASP A 397 19.70 11.28 13.81
N THR A 398 18.38 11.55 13.76
CA THR A 398 17.44 10.85 12.87
C THR A 398 17.84 11.00 11.40
N TYR A 399 18.19 12.22 11.00
CA TYR A 399 18.52 12.55 9.62
C TYR A 399 19.83 11.88 9.16
N THR A 400 20.90 11.97 9.95
CA THR A 400 22.17 11.32 9.60
C THR A 400 22.06 9.79 9.61
N ALA A 401 21.23 9.22 10.49
CA ALA A 401 20.91 7.80 10.46
C ALA A 401 20.16 7.40 9.16
N SER A 402 19.28 8.25 8.63
CA SER A 402 18.60 7.99 7.35
C SER A 402 19.59 8.05 6.17
N LEU A 403 20.49 9.05 6.14
CA LEU A 403 21.55 9.16 5.14
C LEU A 403 22.49 7.94 5.16
N LEU A 404 22.96 7.53 6.35
CA LEU A 404 23.83 6.37 6.47
C LEU A 404 23.12 5.07 6.07
N ARG A 405 21.82 4.92 6.34
CA ARG A 405 21.02 3.80 5.82
C ARG A 405 20.93 3.81 4.30
N LYS A 406 20.77 4.97 3.66
CA LYS A 406 20.75 5.08 2.18
C LYS A 406 22.10 4.70 1.57
N ILE A 407 23.21 5.15 2.17
CA ILE A 407 24.58 4.89 1.68
C ILE A 407 25.01 3.44 1.99
N TYR A 408 24.96 3.02 3.26
CA TYR A 408 25.58 1.80 3.79
C TYR A 408 24.58 0.69 4.18
N ARG A 409 23.27 1.00 4.29
CA ARG A 409 22.20 0.10 4.78
C ARG A 409 22.35 -0.34 6.24
N LYS A 410 22.98 0.45 7.11
CA LYS A 410 22.97 0.26 8.58
C LYS A 410 22.94 1.62 9.29
N ASN A 411 22.64 1.61 10.58
CA ASN A 411 22.63 2.81 11.44
C ASN A 411 24.00 3.15 12.04
N SER A 412 25.01 2.28 11.84
CA SER A 412 26.37 2.48 12.31
C SER A 412 27.38 1.85 11.36
N PHE A 413 28.61 2.36 11.38
CA PHE A 413 29.70 1.93 10.51
C PHE A 413 30.94 1.66 11.37
N HIS A 414 31.39 0.39 11.44
CA HIS A 414 32.55 -0.03 12.24
C HIS A 414 32.60 0.53 13.68
N GLY A 415 31.44 0.62 14.35
CA GLY A 415 31.34 1.13 15.72
C GLY A 415 31.20 2.65 15.85
N LEU A 416 31.26 3.39 14.74
CA LEU A 416 30.95 4.82 14.68
C LEU A 416 29.44 5.04 14.53
N THR A 417 28.95 6.12 15.15
CA THR A 417 27.57 6.57 14.99
C THR A 417 27.34 7.21 13.62
N SER A 418 26.08 7.35 13.21
CA SER A 418 25.71 8.02 11.95
C SER A 418 26.28 9.43 11.85
N GLU A 419 26.24 10.17 12.94
CA GLU A 419 26.70 11.56 13.01
C GLU A 419 28.22 11.61 12.82
N GLN A 420 28.97 10.71 13.47
CA GLN A 420 30.43 10.64 13.31
C GLN A 420 30.84 10.36 11.86
N VAL A 421 30.14 9.45 11.18
CA VAL A 421 30.42 9.12 9.77
C VAL A 421 30.09 10.31 8.87
N VAL A 422 28.90 10.90 9.02
CA VAL A 422 28.47 12.01 8.17
C VAL A 422 29.34 13.24 8.39
N LEU A 423 29.67 13.59 9.63
CA LEU A 423 30.61 14.68 9.94
C LEU A 423 32.00 14.42 9.38
N GLY A 424 32.42 13.15 9.35
CA GLY A 424 33.64 12.72 8.68
C GLY A 424 33.70 13.14 7.20
N PHE A 425 32.63 12.90 6.44
CA PHE A 425 32.54 13.32 5.03
C PHE A 425 32.54 14.83 4.82
N ILE A 426 32.22 15.62 5.84
CA ILE A 426 32.21 17.09 5.76
C ILE A 426 33.58 17.66 6.12
N PHE A 427 34.19 17.18 7.21
CA PHE A 427 35.40 17.81 7.77
C PHE A 427 36.71 17.15 7.35
N ASP A 428 36.67 15.87 6.94
CA ASP A 428 37.83 15.15 6.42
C ASP A 428 37.45 14.34 5.18
N ALA A 429 36.92 15.05 4.18
CA ALA A 429 36.48 14.45 2.92
C ALA A 429 37.60 13.66 2.21
N VAL A 430 38.86 14.12 2.31
CA VAL A 430 40.01 13.45 1.66
C VAL A 430 40.18 12.03 2.19
N TYR A 431 40.17 11.86 3.52
CA TYR A 431 40.23 10.53 4.13
C TYR A 431 38.96 9.73 3.83
N TRP A 432 37.79 10.30 4.11
CA TRP A 432 36.52 9.58 4.03
C TRP A 432 36.14 9.16 2.61
N ASN A 433 36.60 9.87 1.58
CA ASN A 433 36.40 9.47 0.19
C ASN A 433 37.15 8.20 -0.21
N SER A 434 38.22 7.86 0.53
CA SER A 434 38.97 6.61 0.35
C SER A 434 38.40 5.44 1.16
N VAL A 435 37.48 5.70 2.10
CA VAL A 435 36.88 4.68 2.95
C VAL A 435 35.72 4.00 2.20
N PRO A 436 35.68 2.66 2.10
CA PRO A 436 34.63 1.94 1.40
C PRO A 436 33.31 1.92 2.21
N VAL A 437 32.56 3.02 2.18
CA VAL A 437 31.28 3.17 2.91
C VAL A 437 30.05 2.89 2.05
N ILE A 438 30.18 2.89 0.71
CA ILE A 438 29.03 2.80 -0.18
C ILE A 438 28.69 1.33 -0.40
N ARG A 439 27.52 0.87 0.08
CA ARG A 439 27.11 -0.53 -0.07
C ARG A 439 26.67 -0.82 -1.50
N GLN A 440 27.32 -1.77 -2.16
CA GLN A 440 26.93 -2.29 -3.47
C GLN A 440 27.04 -3.83 -3.50
N THR A 441 26.00 -4.52 -3.98
CA THR A 441 25.97 -5.99 -4.09
C THR A 441 26.05 -6.52 -5.52
N ASN A 442 25.77 -5.67 -6.51
CA ASN A 442 25.69 -6.11 -7.89
C ASN A 442 27.10 -6.38 -8.45
N SER A 443 27.37 -7.64 -8.78
CA SER A 443 28.67 -8.09 -9.30
C SER A 443 28.98 -7.54 -10.69
N GLU A 444 27.97 -7.24 -11.51
CA GLU A 444 28.16 -6.60 -12.82
C GLU A 444 28.61 -5.16 -12.67
N LEU A 445 28.05 -4.44 -11.68
CA LEU A 445 28.45 -3.06 -11.42
C LEU A 445 29.88 -2.97 -10.84
N HIS A 446 30.26 -3.92 -10.01
CA HIS A 446 31.65 -4.08 -9.56
C HIS A 446 32.62 -4.28 -10.72
N LYS A 447 32.26 -5.11 -11.72
CA LYS A 447 33.06 -5.29 -12.94
C LYS A 447 33.17 -4.00 -13.74
N LEU A 448 32.07 -3.25 -13.87
CA LEU A 448 32.05 -1.99 -14.62
C LEU A 448 32.91 -0.90 -13.96
N LEU A 449 33.00 -0.89 -12.62
CA LEU A 449 33.78 0.08 -11.85
C LEU A 449 35.23 -0.36 -11.58
N GLY A 450 35.58 -1.61 -11.89
CA GLY A 450 36.89 -2.19 -11.55
C GLY A 450 37.09 -2.47 -10.06
N THR A 451 36.01 -2.61 -9.29
CA THR A 451 36.06 -2.85 -7.83
C THR A 451 35.68 -4.29 -7.49
N THR A 452 36.04 -4.75 -6.29
CA THR A 452 35.66 -6.08 -5.78
C THR A 452 35.14 -5.99 -4.36
N GLY A 453 34.11 -6.75 -4.02
CA GLY A 453 33.62 -6.87 -2.65
C GLY A 453 32.13 -6.58 -2.52
N LYS A 454 31.76 -5.95 -1.39
CA LYS A 454 30.38 -5.57 -1.03
C LYS A 454 30.22 -4.06 -0.83
N GLU A 455 31.33 -3.34 -0.82
CA GLU A 455 31.44 -1.94 -0.46
C GLU A 455 32.39 -1.31 -1.47
N ILE A 456 32.18 -0.04 -1.79
CA ILE A 456 33.02 0.76 -2.69
C ILE A 456 33.32 2.10 -2.01
N ALA A 457 34.51 2.64 -2.29
CA ALA A 457 34.87 3.98 -1.85
C ALA A 457 34.26 5.03 -2.79
N PHE A 458 34.11 6.26 -2.33
CA PHE A 458 33.64 7.35 -3.16
C PHE A 458 34.61 7.61 -4.33
N ASN A 459 35.92 7.56 -4.06
CA ASN A 459 36.96 7.74 -5.07
C ASN A 459 36.91 6.68 -6.19
N ASP A 460 36.43 5.47 -5.92
CA ASP A 460 36.37 4.40 -6.93
C ASP A 460 35.41 4.72 -8.08
N LEU A 461 34.48 5.66 -7.86
CA LEU A 461 33.43 6.08 -8.81
C LEU A 461 33.88 7.14 -9.81
N PHE A 462 35.07 7.70 -9.58
CA PHE A 462 35.66 8.73 -10.42
C PHE A 462 36.92 8.18 -11.09
N GLU A 463 37.21 8.69 -12.27
CA GLU A 463 38.49 8.48 -12.95
C GLU A 463 39.57 9.37 -12.32
N ASN A 464 40.84 9.13 -12.66
CA ASN A 464 41.98 9.90 -12.12
C ASN A 464 41.94 11.39 -12.50
N ASP A 465 41.18 11.77 -13.53
CA ASP A 465 40.94 13.14 -13.96
C ASP A 465 39.71 13.78 -13.29
N GLY A 466 39.02 13.04 -12.41
CA GLY A 466 37.81 13.48 -11.71
C GLY A 466 36.50 13.25 -12.49
N ALA A 467 36.54 12.64 -13.68
CA ALA A 467 35.34 12.34 -14.44
C ALA A 467 34.51 11.23 -13.77
N TYR A 468 33.19 11.42 -13.68
CA TYR A 468 32.29 10.43 -13.09
C TYR A 468 32.04 9.26 -14.06
N LYS A 469 32.42 8.04 -13.65
CA LYS A 469 32.42 6.84 -14.50
C LYS A 469 31.03 6.45 -15.04
N LEU A 470 29.96 6.82 -14.34
CA LEU A 470 28.59 6.40 -14.67
C LEU A 470 27.76 7.48 -15.37
N ALA A 471 28.30 8.68 -15.59
CA ALA A 471 27.53 9.84 -16.09
C ALA A 471 26.73 9.53 -17.37
N LYS A 472 27.39 8.99 -18.39
CA LYS A 472 26.75 8.65 -19.67
C LYS A 472 25.67 7.57 -19.53
N PHE A 473 25.90 6.56 -18.68
CA PHE A 473 24.90 5.52 -18.42
C PHE A 473 23.66 6.10 -17.75
N VAL A 474 23.84 7.01 -16.79
CA VAL A 474 22.74 7.67 -16.09
C VAL A 474 21.90 8.50 -17.05
N GLU A 475 22.52 9.30 -17.92
CA GLU A 475 21.82 10.08 -18.96
C GLU A 475 21.00 9.17 -19.91
N ASP A 476 21.61 8.10 -20.42
CA ASP A 476 20.93 7.14 -21.30
C ASP A 476 19.73 6.45 -20.63
N ILE A 477 19.82 6.19 -19.31
CA ILE A 477 18.72 5.57 -18.53
C ILE A 477 17.57 6.56 -18.31
N TYR A 478 17.87 7.83 -18.06
CA TYR A 478 16.83 8.86 -17.86
C TYR A 478 15.97 9.07 -19.12
N MET A 479 16.53 8.84 -20.32
CA MET A 479 15.77 8.88 -21.58
C MET A 479 14.82 7.68 -21.79
N LYS A 480 14.91 6.63 -20.95
CA LYS A 480 14.03 5.45 -21.03
C LYS A 480 12.82 5.57 -20.10
N PRO A 481 11.62 5.12 -20.54
CA PRO A 481 10.47 4.96 -19.66
C PRO A 481 10.78 4.10 -18.43
N VAL A 482 10.26 4.46 -17.25
CA VAL A 482 10.55 3.78 -15.97
C VAL A 482 10.23 2.28 -16.02
N SER A 483 9.17 1.90 -16.74
CA SER A 483 8.69 0.52 -16.89
C SER A 483 9.61 -0.38 -17.71
N SER A 484 10.45 0.19 -18.59
CA SER A 484 11.36 -0.57 -19.45
C SER A 484 12.78 -0.71 -18.89
N ARG A 485 13.07 -0.13 -17.72
CA ARG A 485 14.40 -0.17 -17.08
C ARG A 485 14.71 -1.55 -16.47
N SER A 486 15.84 -2.11 -16.85
CA SER A 486 16.40 -3.35 -16.32
C SER A 486 16.85 -3.21 -14.85
N ARG A 487 17.11 -4.35 -14.20
CA ARG A 487 17.58 -4.37 -12.80
C ARG A 487 18.94 -3.67 -12.64
N LEU A 488 19.87 -3.87 -13.58
CA LEU A 488 21.18 -3.21 -13.55
C LEU A 488 21.05 -1.69 -13.66
N GLU A 489 20.18 -1.20 -14.56
CA GLU A 489 19.95 0.24 -14.73
C GLU A 489 19.34 0.88 -13.47
N LYS A 490 18.45 0.17 -12.78
CA LYS A 490 17.93 0.61 -11.47
C LYS A 490 19.03 0.65 -10.40
N ASP A 491 19.94 -0.32 -10.39
CA ASP A 491 21.08 -0.33 -9.46
C ASP A 491 22.08 0.81 -9.75
N ILE A 492 22.27 1.18 -11.02
CA ILE A 492 23.09 2.34 -11.44
C ILE A 492 22.47 3.65 -10.92
N LEU A 493 21.17 3.89 -11.14
CA LEU A 493 20.50 5.09 -10.65
C LEU A 493 20.54 5.21 -9.11
N LYS A 494 20.43 4.08 -8.41
CA LYS A 494 20.57 4.07 -6.93
C LYS A 494 21.98 4.37 -6.47
N LEU A 495 22.98 3.93 -7.22
CA LEU A 495 24.35 4.28 -6.91
C LEU A 495 24.59 5.78 -7.15
N ASP A 496 24.04 6.31 -8.24
CA ASP A 496 24.07 7.74 -8.55
C ASP A 496 23.44 8.60 -7.44
N GLU A 497 22.29 8.19 -6.91
CA GLU A 497 21.67 8.84 -5.75
C GLU A 497 22.63 8.92 -4.55
N LYS A 498 23.36 7.84 -4.24
CA LYS A 498 24.34 7.83 -3.13
C LYS A 498 25.52 8.77 -3.38
N VAL A 499 25.98 8.85 -4.63
CA VAL A 499 27.04 9.79 -5.04
C VAL A 499 26.56 11.22 -4.83
N ASN A 500 25.36 11.55 -5.29
CA ASN A 500 24.77 12.87 -5.12
C ASN A 500 24.58 13.25 -3.65
N ILE A 501 24.21 12.30 -2.79
CA ILE A 501 24.16 12.51 -1.33
C ILE A 501 25.53 12.89 -0.77
N LEU A 502 26.57 12.10 -1.07
CA LEU A 502 27.93 12.35 -0.56
C LEU A 502 28.53 13.65 -1.11
N TYR A 503 28.31 13.93 -2.39
CA TYR A 503 28.74 15.17 -3.02
C TYR A 503 28.01 16.38 -2.42
N GLY A 504 26.69 16.29 -2.21
CA GLY A 504 25.91 17.33 -1.53
C GLY A 504 26.33 17.59 -0.09
N LEU A 505 26.75 16.53 0.63
CA LEU A 505 27.30 16.65 1.99
C LEU A 505 28.60 17.47 1.99
N GLN A 506 29.52 17.18 1.07
CA GLN A 506 30.78 17.91 0.93
C GLN A 506 30.57 19.38 0.53
N GLN A 507 29.52 19.67 -0.24
CA GLN A 507 29.13 21.04 -0.58
C GLN A 507 28.41 21.78 0.54
N GLY A 508 28.08 21.12 1.66
CA GLY A 508 27.29 21.72 2.73
C GLY A 508 25.84 22.04 2.32
N LYS A 509 25.30 21.36 1.30
CA LYS A 509 23.93 21.53 0.77
C LYS A 509 22.90 20.57 1.37
N MET A 510 23.36 19.59 2.15
CA MET A 510 22.50 18.57 2.76
C MET A 510 22.11 18.89 4.21
N PHE A 511 22.54 20.03 4.75
CA PHE A 511 22.34 20.44 6.15
C PHE A 511 21.49 21.69 6.25
N ALA A 512 20.19 21.57 6.00
CA ALA A 512 19.23 22.66 6.12
C ALA A 512 18.97 23.00 7.60
N LEU A 513 19.94 23.66 8.23
CA LEU A 513 20.01 23.97 9.66
C LEU A 513 19.52 25.38 10.00
N PHE A 514 19.39 26.26 9.00
CA PHE A 514 19.17 27.69 9.24
C PHE A 514 17.80 28.13 8.76
N PRO A 515 16.88 28.53 9.66
CA PRO A 515 15.57 29.07 9.28
C PRO A 515 15.72 30.30 8.38
N CYS A 516 14.97 30.34 7.28
CA CYS A 516 14.95 31.47 6.37
C CYS A 516 14.23 32.67 7.03
N PRO A 517 14.87 33.86 7.15
CA PRO A 517 14.26 35.03 7.77
C PRO A 517 13.00 35.47 7.01
N GLY A 518 11.87 35.61 7.72
CA GLY A 518 10.63 36.15 7.15
C GLY A 518 9.81 35.19 6.28
N ASP A 519 10.24 33.94 6.11
CA ASP A 519 9.44 32.94 5.40
C ASP A 519 8.31 32.39 6.29
N LYS A 520 7.07 32.70 5.90
CA LYS A 520 5.85 32.24 6.59
C LYS A 520 5.65 30.73 6.50
N ASN A 521 6.23 30.08 5.49
CA ASN A 521 6.13 28.64 5.32
C ASN A 521 7.15 27.89 6.18
N GLY A 522 8.17 28.56 6.72
CA GLY A 522 9.17 27.92 7.58
C GLY A 522 10.19 27.06 6.83
N LYS A 523 10.66 27.51 5.66
CA LYS A 523 11.81 26.92 4.96
C LYS A 523 13.09 27.14 5.75
N TRP A 524 13.90 26.09 5.82
CA TRP A 524 15.27 26.13 6.31
C TRP A 524 16.20 25.95 5.12
N VAL A 525 17.40 26.52 5.22
CA VAL A 525 18.42 26.41 4.17
C VAL A 525 19.73 25.89 4.74
N SER A 526 20.54 25.33 3.86
CA SER A 526 21.91 24.93 4.18
C SER A 526 22.89 26.06 3.89
N ALA A 527 24.06 26.02 4.52
CA ALA A 527 25.10 27.03 4.29
C ALA A 527 25.63 27.03 2.84
N GLY A 528 25.53 25.89 2.14
CA GLY A 528 25.93 25.75 0.73
C GLY A 528 24.84 26.09 -0.29
N ASP A 529 23.64 26.48 0.14
CA ASP A 529 22.53 26.88 -0.73
C ASP A 529 22.63 28.35 -1.15
N ASP A 530 21.65 28.85 -1.91
CA ASP A 530 21.51 30.28 -2.15
C ASP A 530 21.12 31.01 -0.85
N LEU A 531 22.02 31.88 -0.38
CA LEU A 531 21.86 32.67 0.84
C LEU A 531 21.34 34.09 0.57
N SER A 532 20.83 34.38 -0.63
CA SER A 532 20.27 35.69 -1.00
C SER A 532 19.18 36.20 -0.04
N ALA A 533 18.45 35.29 0.61
CA ALA A 533 17.45 35.62 1.62
C ALA A 533 18.02 36.14 2.95
N PHE A 534 19.32 35.97 3.19
CA PHE A 534 19.99 36.41 4.41
C PHE A 534 20.73 37.73 4.17
N SER A 535 20.61 38.68 5.09
CA SER A 535 21.30 39.96 5.02
C SER A 535 22.03 40.31 6.31
N GLY A 536 23.05 41.19 6.19
CA GLY A 536 23.82 41.70 7.32
C GLY A 536 24.48 40.60 8.16
N LYS A 537 24.27 40.65 9.49
CA LYS A 537 24.89 39.74 10.45
C LYS A 537 24.47 38.28 10.27
N ASP A 538 23.24 38.03 9.85
CA ASP A 538 22.72 36.68 9.70
C ASP A 538 23.38 35.96 8.51
N SER A 539 23.61 36.66 7.39
CA SER A 539 24.30 36.12 6.22
C SER A 539 25.75 35.73 6.54
N LEU A 540 26.45 36.58 7.29
CA LEU A 540 27.83 36.31 7.71
C LEU A 540 27.91 35.13 8.68
N PHE A 541 26.95 35.02 9.61
CA PHE A 541 26.86 33.87 10.51
C PHE A 541 26.63 32.57 9.73
N VAL A 542 25.58 32.49 8.92
CA VAL A 542 25.18 31.27 8.20
C VAL A 542 26.28 30.78 7.24
N SER A 543 26.91 31.71 6.50
CA SER A 543 27.96 31.36 5.53
C SER A 543 29.29 30.93 6.14
N LYS A 544 29.57 31.28 7.42
CA LYS A 544 30.88 31.04 8.05
C LYS A 544 30.85 30.05 9.20
N ILE A 545 29.71 29.85 9.87
CA ILE A 545 29.65 29.07 11.12
C ILE A 545 30.07 27.61 10.94
N LEU A 546 29.69 26.96 9.82
CA LEU A 546 30.09 25.58 9.54
C LEU A 546 31.56 25.45 9.15
N LEU A 547 32.11 26.44 8.43
CA LEU A 547 33.54 26.50 8.11
C LEU A 547 34.37 26.69 9.39
N TRP A 548 33.93 27.60 10.26
CA TRP A 548 34.58 27.82 11.56
C TRP A 548 34.51 26.58 12.45
N TYR A 549 33.35 25.90 12.49
CA TYR A 549 33.21 24.63 13.18
C TYR A 549 34.16 23.55 12.64
N SER A 550 34.30 23.46 11.31
CA SER A 550 35.24 22.54 10.65
C SER A 550 36.69 22.83 11.05
N ASP A 551 37.14 24.08 10.93
CA ASP A 551 38.51 24.48 11.25
C ASP A 551 38.87 24.20 12.71
N GLU A 552 37.97 24.53 13.65
CA GLU A 552 38.20 24.25 15.07
C GLU A 552 38.14 22.75 15.35
N SER A 553 37.24 21.99 14.71
CA SER A 553 37.21 20.52 14.85
C SER A 553 38.50 19.87 14.37
N ILE A 554 39.09 20.33 13.27
CA ILE A 554 40.38 19.87 12.75
C ILE A 554 41.50 20.14 13.78
N ARG A 555 41.53 21.34 14.39
CA ARG A 555 42.49 21.69 15.44
C ARG A 555 42.29 20.87 16.72
N SER A 556 41.05 20.56 17.06
CA SER A 556 40.71 19.74 18.23
C SER A 556 41.24 18.32 18.13
N TYR A 557 41.39 17.74 16.94
CA TYR A 557 42.05 16.43 16.78
C TYR A 557 43.52 16.45 17.21
N ALA A 558 44.23 17.57 17.02
CA ALA A 558 45.62 17.71 17.44
C ALA A 558 45.78 18.02 18.95
N THR A 559 44.84 18.79 19.51
CA THR A 559 44.93 19.31 20.89
C THR A 559 44.13 18.50 21.93
N GLY A 560 43.15 17.71 21.49
CA GLY A 560 42.20 17.00 22.35
C GLY A 560 41.15 17.88 23.03
N ASN A 561 41.16 19.21 22.82
CA ASN A 561 40.19 20.14 23.39
C ASN A 561 39.00 20.33 22.45
N TRP A 562 37.78 20.05 22.93
CA TRP A 562 36.54 20.11 22.13
C TRP A 562 35.54 21.15 22.62
N ASP A 563 35.94 22.04 23.53
CA ASP A 563 35.04 23.05 24.13
C ASP A 563 34.54 24.06 23.08
N THR A 564 35.44 24.60 22.25
CA THR A 564 35.09 25.58 21.21
C THR A 564 34.15 25.02 20.14
N PRO A 565 34.39 23.82 19.56
CA PRO A 565 33.39 23.15 18.73
C PRO A 565 32.04 22.97 19.43
N SER A 566 32.04 22.63 20.72
CA SER A 566 30.83 22.51 21.53
C SER A 566 30.05 23.83 21.64
N ASP A 567 30.75 24.93 21.84
CA ASP A 567 30.14 26.27 21.93
C ASP A 567 29.52 26.69 20.60
N ILE A 568 30.17 26.39 19.48
CA ILE A 568 29.64 26.67 18.13
C ILE A 568 28.30 25.95 17.90
N ILE A 569 28.18 24.68 18.33
CA ILE A 569 26.89 23.95 18.29
C ILE A 569 25.82 24.69 19.09
N GLY A 570 26.18 25.19 20.28
CA GLY A 570 25.29 26.01 21.10
C GLY A 570 24.84 27.29 20.40
N MET A 571 25.73 27.96 19.65
CA MET A 571 25.39 29.14 18.87
C MET A 571 24.38 28.81 17.76
N ILE A 572 24.52 27.67 17.08
CA ILE A 572 23.56 27.22 16.06
C ILE A 572 22.19 26.94 16.69
N ASP A 573 22.13 26.23 17.82
CA ASP A 573 20.87 25.96 18.53
C ASP A 573 20.15 27.25 18.98
N VAL A 574 20.91 28.22 19.51
CA VAL A 574 20.37 29.53 19.88
C VAL A 574 19.84 30.27 18.65
N TYR A 575 20.57 30.24 17.53
CA TYR A 575 20.13 30.85 16.28
C TYR A 575 18.82 30.22 15.77
N GLN A 576 18.73 28.89 15.73
CA GLN A 576 17.54 28.14 15.33
C GLN A 576 16.31 28.55 16.15
N LYS A 577 16.46 28.61 17.48
CA LYS A 577 15.37 29.00 18.39
C LYS A 577 14.98 30.47 18.25
N ALA A 578 15.94 31.36 17.99
CA ALA A 578 15.69 32.79 17.89
C ALA A 578 15.06 33.20 16.54
N ARG A 579 15.36 32.48 15.46
CA ARG A 579 14.98 32.87 14.09
C ARG A 579 13.86 32.04 13.47
N SER A 580 13.52 30.87 14.03
CA SER A 580 12.41 30.08 13.50
C SER A 580 11.06 30.77 13.74
N GLN A 581 10.32 31.06 12.67
CA GLN A 581 8.96 31.61 12.75
C GLN A 581 7.88 30.52 12.87
N VAL A 582 8.19 29.30 12.41
CA VAL A 582 7.33 28.11 12.55
C VAL A 582 7.75 27.32 13.78
N GLN A 583 6.79 26.62 14.40
CA GLN A 583 7.01 25.84 15.62
C GLN A 583 8.05 24.72 15.39
N VAL A 584 9.23 24.89 15.98
CA VAL A 584 10.27 23.86 16.11
C VAL A 584 9.84 22.72 17.04
N MET A 585 10.55 21.58 16.98
CA MET A 585 10.30 20.48 17.90
C MET A 585 10.44 20.95 19.35
N THR A 586 9.48 20.56 20.19
CA THR A 586 9.58 20.79 21.62
C THR A 586 10.70 19.93 22.22
N GLN A 587 11.29 20.38 23.33
CA GLN A 587 12.32 19.61 24.04
C GLN A 587 11.85 18.21 24.46
N LYS A 588 10.55 18.01 24.69
CA LYS A 588 9.97 16.69 24.97
C LYS A 588 9.96 15.81 23.73
N GLN A 589 9.57 16.34 22.56
CA GLN A 589 9.58 15.61 21.30
C GLN A 589 11.01 15.24 20.87
N LEU A 590 11.95 16.18 21.00
CA LEU A 590 13.37 15.93 20.70
C LEU A 590 13.93 14.75 21.54
N LYS A 591 13.73 14.80 22.86
CA LYS A 591 14.17 13.70 23.74
C LYS A 591 13.45 12.39 23.46
N ALA A 592 12.16 12.44 23.12
CA ALA A 592 11.37 11.26 22.77
C ALA A 592 11.89 10.58 21.50
N GLU A 593 12.25 11.36 20.48
CA GLU A 593 12.79 10.85 19.22
C GLU A 593 14.21 10.29 19.37
N LEU A 594 15.09 10.99 20.10
CA LEU A 594 16.42 10.48 20.42
C LEU A 594 16.35 9.17 21.22
N PHE A 595 15.42 9.09 22.19
CA PHE A 595 15.17 7.84 22.91
C PHE A 595 14.63 6.74 21.99
N TYR A 596 13.71 7.05 21.09
CA TYR A 596 13.15 6.11 20.12
C TYR A 596 14.25 5.49 19.24
N ASN A 597 15.15 6.33 18.71
CA ASN A 597 16.27 5.88 17.86
C ASN A 597 17.25 5.00 18.63
N LYS A 598 17.61 5.38 19.87
CA LYS A 598 18.57 4.64 20.70
C LYS A 598 18.00 3.35 21.29
N ALA A 599 16.72 3.33 21.67
CA ALA A 599 16.10 2.18 22.34
C ALA A 599 15.84 0.99 21.41
N ASN A 600 15.71 1.24 20.10
CA ASN A 600 15.44 0.23 19.06
C ASN A 600 14.38 -0.81 19.48
N LEU A 601 13.23 -0.30 19.95
CA LEU A 601 12.21 -1.11 20.61
C LEU A 601 11.63 -2.21 19.71
N PHE A 602 11.59 -1.99 18.39
CA PHE A 602 11.06 -2.96 17.44
C PHE A 602 12.01 -4.15 17.25
N PHE A 603 13.32 -3.91 17.11
CA PHE A 603 14.29 -4.99 17.02
C PHE A 603 14.38 -5.79 18.33
N VAL A 604 14.35 -5.11 19.48
CA VAL A 604 14.32 -5.76 20.80
C VAL A 604 13.06 -6.61 20.94
N SER A 605 11.90 -6.09 20.53
CA SER A 605 10.64 -6.85 20.52
C SER A 605 10.68 -8.02 19.53
N ALA A 606 11.33 -7.85 18.36
CA ALA A 606 11.50 -8.90 17.37
C ALA A 606 12.25 -10.10 17.95
N MET A 607 13.44 -9.86 18.50
CA MET A 607 14.28 -10.90 19.11
C MET A 607 13.61 -11.50 20.34
N GLY A 608 13.02 -10.66 21.19
CA GLY A 608 12.31 -11.08 22.39
C GLY A 608 11.14 -12.01 22.10
N CYS A 609 10.29 -11.64 21.14
CA CYS A 609 9.15 -12.45 20.69
C CYS A 609 9.59 -13.74 20.00
N LEU A 610 10.61 -13.67 19.14
CA LEU A 610 11.14 -14.83 18.42
C LEU A 610 11.69 -15.87 19.40
N LEU A 611 12.57 -15.46 20.32
CA LEU A 611 13.18 -16.34 21.31
C LEU A 611 12.14 -16.86 22.31
N SER A 612 11.29 -15.98 22.86
CA SER A 612 10.23 -16.40 23.80
C SER A 612 9.23 -17.33 23.14
N GLY A 613 8.88 -17.11 21.87
CA GLY A 613 7.99 -17.97 21.10
C GLY A 613 8.56 -19.36 20.87
N ILE A 614 9.83 -19.46 20.45
CA ILE A 614 10.52 -20.75 20.26
C ILE A 614 10.64 -21.48 21.59
N LEU A 615 11.12 -20.81 22.64
CA LEU A 615 11.33 -21.42 23.96
C LEU A 615 10.00 -21.86 24.61
N LEU A 616 8.93 -21.08 24.44
CA LEU A 616 7.60 -21.48 24.88
C LEU A 616 7.09 -22.69 24.10
N LEU A 617 7.29 -22.73 22.78
CA LEU A 617 6.90 -23.85 21.94
C LEU A 617 7.63 -25.13 22.33
N THR A 618 8.95 -25.07 22.48
CA THR A 618 9.78 -26.22 22.89
C THR A 618 9.44 -26.68 24.30
N ALA A 619 9.26 -25.76 25.25
CA ALA A 619 8.84 -26.11 26.61
C ALA A 619 7.50 -26.85 26.63
N ILE A 620 6.50 -26.37 25.88
CA ILE A 620 5.19 -27.04 25.84
C ILE A 620 5.28 -28.44 25.21
N LEU A 621 6.06 -28.59 24.13
CA LEU A 621 6.22 -29.89 23.45
C LEU A 621 7.06 -30.88 24.28
N TRP A 622 8.12 -30.41 24.95
CA TRP A 622 9.04 -31.24 25.74
C TRP A 622 8.39 -31.79 27.01
N PHE A 623 7.73 -30.91 27.78
CA PHE A 623 7.15 -31.28 29.07
C PHE A 623 5.77 -31.94 28.97
N GLN A 624 5.27 -32.19 27.75
CA GLN A 624 4.00 -32.88 27.51
C GLN A 624 3.98 -34.30 28.10
N ALA A 625 5.15 -34.92 28.34
CA ALA A 625 5.28 -36.27 28.88
C ALA A 625 5.25 -36.35 30.43
N LYS A 626 5.65 -35.31 31.17
CA LYS A 626 5.65 -35.29 32.65
C LYS A 626 5.47 -33.86 33.20
N PRO A 627 4.24 -33.43 33.54
CA PRO A 627 4.00 -32.09 34.06
C PRO A 627 4.52 -31.96 35.51
N SER A 628 5.66 -31.29 35.69
CA SER A 628 6.20 -30.89 37.00
C SER A 628 5.70 -29.51 37.43
N ARG A 629 5.83 -29.16 38.72
CA ARG A 629 5.60 -27.78 39.20
C ARG A 629 6.51 -26.78 38.47
N TRP A 630 7.76 -27.17 38.20
CA TRP A 630 8.73 -26.38 37.43
C TRP A 630 8.25 -26.05 36.02
N TYR A 631 7.61 -27.01 35.34
CA TYR A 631 7.02 -26.77 34.02
C TYR A 631 5.99 -25.65 34.03
N GLN A 632 5.10 -25.60 35.04
CA GLN A 632 4.10 -24.55 35.13
C GLN A 632 4.74 -23.17 35.35
N TRP A 633 5.81 -23.10 36.14
CA TRP A 633 6.59 -21.87 36.33
C TRP A 633 7.27 -21.43 35.04
N THR A 634 7.96 -22.34 34.34
CA THR A 634 8.64 -22.06 33.07
C THR A 634 7.67 -21.57 31.99
N VAL A 635 6.52 -22.23 31.81
CA VAL A 635 5.51 -21.79 30.83
C VAL A 635 4.93 -20.43 31.20
N ARG A 636 4.62 -20.18 32.49
CA ARG A 636 4.13 -18.87 32.93
C ARG A 636 5.17 -17.77 32.74
N PHE A 637 6.44 -18.07 32.99
CA PHE A 637 7.54 -17.15 32.77
C PHE A 637 7.61 -16.73 31.30
N PHE A 638 7.65 -17.68 30.36
CA PHE A 638 7.70 -17.33 28.92
C PHE A 638 6.42 -16.67 28.41
N ILE A 639 5.24 -16.99 28.97
CA ILE A 639 4.02 -16.22 28.66
C ILE A 639 4.16 -14.77 29.15
N GLY A 640 4.74 -14.57 30.35
CA GLY A 640 5.05 -13.25 30.90
C GLY A 640 6.02 -12.46 30.01
N THR A 641 7.07 -13.10 29.50
CA THR A 641 8.02 -12.45 28.58
C THR A 641 7.36 -12.06 27.26
N VAL A 642 6.49 -12.91 26.71
CA VAL A 642 5.71 -12.57 25.50
C VAL A 642 4.81 -11.35 25.73
N ILE A 643 4.14 -11.26 26.88
CA ILE A 643 3.31 -10.09 27.24
C ILE A 643 4.17 -8.83 27.41
N LEU A 644 5.35 -8.96 28.02
CA LEU A 644 6.31 -7.86 28.16
C LEU A 644 6.72 -7.30 26.78
N PHE A 645 7.11 -8.17 25.84
CA PHE A 645 7.49 -7.72 24.50
C PHE A 645 6.31 -7.17 23.69
N PHE A 646 5.09 -7.68 23.90
CA PHE A 646 3.88 -7.05 23.34
C PHE A 646 3.68 -5.62 23.86
N PHE A 647 3.93 -5.38 25.15
CA PHE A 647 3.86 -4.04 25.73
C PHE A 647 4.98 -3.13 25.19
N LEU A 648 6.22 -3.63 25.09
CA LEU A 648 7.33 -2.88 24.50
C LEU A 648 7.05 -2.48 23.04
N GLN A 649 6.50 -3.40 22.24
CA GLN A 649 6.06 -3.10 20.88
C GLN A 649 4.94 -2.04 20.85
N THR A 650 3.97 -2.16 21.76
CA THR A 650 2.87 -1.17 21.88
C THR A 650 3.41 0.21 22.25
N CYS A 651 4.38 0.29 23.17
CA CYS A 651 5.09 1.53 23.50
C CYS A 651 5.87 2.08 22.31
N GLY A 652 6.55 1.22 21.52
CA GLY A 652 7.24 1.64 20.30
C GLY A 652 6.31 2.25 19.26
N ILE A 653 5.15 1.64 19.03
CA ILE A 653 4.10 2.19 18.14
C ILE A 653 3.58 3.53 18.69
N GLY A 654 3.28 3.59 19.99
CA GLY A 654 2.78 4.82 20.62
C GLY A 654 3.79 5.97 20.59
N LEU A 655 5.07 5.68 20.79
CA LEU A 655 6.16 6.65 20.72
C LEU A 655 6.34 7.16 19.29
N ARG A 656 6.31 6.27 18.29
CA ARG A 656 6.36 6.65 16.88
C ARG A 656 5.17 7.50 16.46
N TRP A 657 3.96 7.20 16.95
CA TRP A 657 2.78 8.05 16.75
C TRP A 657 3.03 9.45 17.35
N TYR A 658 3.49 9.53 18.60
CA TYR A 658 3.76 10.80 19.26
C TYR A 658 4.80 11.66 18.52
N ILE A 659 5.87 11.03 18.01
CA ILE A 659 6.95 11.70 17.25
C ILE A 659 6.46 12.20 15.89
N SER A 660 5.76 11.35 15.15
CA SER A 660 5.30 11.68 13.79
C SER A 660 4.10 12.63 13.77
N GLY A 661 3.36 12.74 14.87
CA GLY A 661 2.12 13.52 14.94
C GLY A 661 0.92 12.85 14.26
N GLN A 662 1.10 11.66 13.70
CA GLN A 662 0.11 10.92 12.93
C GLN A 662 0.18 9.42 13.22
N ALA A 663 -0.86 8.67 12.89
CA ALA A 663 -0.87 7.26 13.21
C ALA A 663 0.13 6.48 12.30
N PRO A 664 0.97 5.59 12.86
CA PRO A 664 2.12 5.02 12.15
C PRO A 664 1.72 3.81 11.31
N TRP A 665 0.92 4.02 10.27
CA TRP A 665 0.51 3.03 9.28
C TRP A 665 0.66 3.55 7.83
N SER A 666 1.49 4.58 7.65
CA SER A 666 1.57 5.34 6.40
C SER A 666 2.42 4.66 5.33
N ASN A 667 3.39 3.83 5.74
CA ASN A 667 4.32 3.14 4.86
C ASN A 667 4.40 1.63 5.13
N ALA A 668 5.17 0.90 4.32
CA ALA A 668 5.29 -0.56 4.39
C ALA A 668 5.96 -1.05 5.68
N TYR A 669 6.97 -0.33 6.19
CA TYR A 669 7.66 -0.65 7.45
C TYR A 669 6.68 -0.55 8.63
N GLU A 670 5.98 0.58 8.72
CA GLU A 670 4.94 0.87 9.70
C GLU A 670 3.81 -0.16 9.68
N SER A 671 3.34 -0.52 8.48
CA SER A 671 2.34 -1.55 8.29
C SER A 671 2.81 -2.93 8.77
N MET A 672 4.07 -3.31 8.52
CA MET A 672 4.61 -4.59 9.02
C MET A 672 4.72 -4.64 10.55
N ILE A 673 5.15 -3.55 11.18
CA ILE A 673 5.17 -3.46 12.64
C ILE A 673 3.77 -3.69 13.21
N TYR A 674 2.76 -3.07 12.60
CA TYR A 674 1.38 -3.21 13.04
C TYR A 674 0.82 -4.62 12.78
N ILE A 675 1.12 -5.24 11.63
CA ILE A 675 0.73 -6.64 11.37
C ILE A 675 1.35 -7.57 12.40
N GLY A 676 2.63 -7.39 12.74
CA GLY A 676 3.28 -8.15 13.82
C GLY A 676 2.58 -7.97 15.17
N TRP A 677 2.18 -6.73 15.49
CA TRP A 677 1.41 -6.43 16.70
C TRP A 677 0.04 -7.11 16.70
N ALA A 678 -0.68 -7.07 15.58
CA ALA A 678 -1.98 -7.71 15.41
C ALA A 678 -1.90 -9.25 15.49
N THR A 679 -0.84 -9.86 14.92
CA THR A 679 -0.55 -11.29 15.07
C THR A 679 -0.37 -11.66 16.54
N LEU A 680 0.43 -10.87 17.28
CA LEU A 680 0.69 -11.15 18.69
C LEU A 680 -0.56 -10.96 19.55
N LEU A 681 -1.34 -9.92 19.27
CA LEU A 681 -2.66 -9.70 19.87
C LEU A 681 -3.58 -10.90 19.63
N ALA A 682 -3.63 -11.40 18.39
CA ALA A 682 -4.42 -12.58 18.05
C ALA A 682 -4.00 -13.80 18.88
N GLY A 683 -2.69 -14.02 19.06
CA GLY A 683 -2.16 -15.04 19.96
C GLY A 683 -2.59 -14.85 21.42
N LEU A 684 -2.53 -13.63 21.93
CA LEU A 684 -2.92 -13.27 23.29
C LEU A 684 -4.43 -13.48 23.54
N LEU A 685 -5.29 -13.21 22.56
CA LEU A 685 -6.73 -13.48 22.64
C LEU A 685 -7.02 -14.97 22.87
N PHE A 686 -6.20 -15.87 22.30
CA PHE A 686 -6.35 -17.32 22.46
C PHE A 686 -5.39 -17.94 23.49
N ALA A 687 -4.54 -17.15 24.15
CA ALA A 687 -3.51 -17.63 25.09
C ALA A 687 -4.07 -18.47 26.24
N ARG A 688 -5.26 -18.10 26.75
CA ARG A 688 -5.95 -18.86 27.82
C ARG A 688 -6.42 -20.23 27.37
N ARG A 689 -6.61 -20.42 26.07
CA ARG A 689 -7.16 -21.63 25.46
C ARG A 689 -6.05 -22.55 24.95
N SER A 690 -4.96 -21.98 24.45
CA SER A 690 -3.80 -22.75 23.98
C SER A 690 -2.50 -21.95 24.08
N GLY A 691 -1.57 -22.41 24.93
CA GLY A 691 -0.21 -21.86 24.98
C GLY A 691 0.57 -22.09 23.69
N LEU A 692 0.27 -23.17 22.93
CA LEU A 692 0.89 -23.44 21.63
C LEU A 692 0.56 -22.34 20.61
N VAL A 693 -0.68 -21.83 20.64
CA VAL A 693 -1.12 -20.76 19.72
C VAL A 693 -0.42 -19.45 20.06
N LEU A 694 -0.27 -19.14 21.36
CA LEU A 694 0.50 -17.97 21.78
C LEU A 694 1.98 -18.08 21.38
N ALA A 695 2.59 -19.26 21.54
CA ALA A 695 3.98 -19.50 21.15
C ALA A 695 4.20 -19.30 19.65
N LEU A 696 3.30 -19.83 18.82
CA LEU A 696 3.32 -19.64 17.36
C LEU A 696 3.13 -18.18 16.97
N ALA A 697 2.18 -17.47 17.61
CA ALA A 697 1.94 -16.07 17.35
C ALA A 697 3.13 -15.18 17.74
N ALA A 698 3.77 -15.46 18.88
CA ALA A 698 4.99 -14.77 19.31
C ALA A 698 6.16 -15.03 18.36
N PHE A 699 6.37 -16.28 17.97
CA PHE A 699 7.39 -16.63 16.98
C PHE A 699 7.16 -15.87 15.67
N PHE A 700 5.92 -15.86 15.15
CA PHE A 700 5.61 -15.22 13.88
C PHE A 700 5.69 -13.70 13.94
N ALA A 701 5.17 -13.09 15.00
CA ALA A 701 5.31 -11.65 15.23
C ALA A 701 6.79 -11.27 15.29
N GLY A 702 7.62 -12.10 15.95
CA GLY A 702 9.07 -11.95 15.96
C GLY A 702 9.70 -12.01 14.56
N VAL A 703 9.29 -12.97 13.72
CA VAL A 703 9.74 -13.06 12.31
C VAL A 703 9.30 -11.84 11.50
N ILE A 704 8.04 -11.41 11.62
CA ILE A 704 7.52 -10.22 10.90
C ILE A 704 8.33 -8.98 11.28
N LEU A 705 8.52 -8.72 12.57
CA LEU A 705 9.30 -7.57 13.04
C LEU A 705 10.77 -7.67 12.62
N PHE A 706 11.37 -8.86 12.73
CA PHE A 706 12.74 -9.07 12.31
C PHE A 706 12.92 -8.77 10.82
N VAL A 707 12.01 -9.24 9.97
CA VAL A 707 12.04 -8.96 8.52
C VAL A 707 11.82 -7.47 8.24
N ALA A 708 10.97 -6.78 8.99
CA ALA A 708 10.79 -5.34 8.86
C ALA A 708 12.08 -4.56 9.18
N ASP A 709 12.85 -5.04 10.17
CA ASP A 709 14.13 -4.45 10.59
C ASP A 709 15.34 -4.93 9.77
N LEU A 710 15.20 -5.94 8.90
CA LEU A 710 16.19 -6.19 7.86
C LEU A 710 16.14 -4.96 6.95
N ASN A 711 17.21 -4.16 6.89
CA ASN A 711 17.37 -2.85 6.22
C ASN A 711 17.01 -2.82 4.71
N TRP A 712 15.80 -3.25 4.38
CA TRP A 712 15.18 -3.42 3.07
C TRP A 712 13.93 -2.54 2.97
N MET A 713 13.28 -2.26 4.11
CA MET A 713 12.22 -1.26 4.22
C MET A 713 12.78 0.02 4.80
N ASP A 714 12.18 1.15 4.44
CA ASP A 714 12.59 2.44 4.97
C ASP A 714 11.81 2.76 6.26
N PRO A 715 12.46 2.74 7.45
CA PRO A 715 11.84 3.15 8.70
C PRO A 715 11.72 4.68 8.86
N GLU A 716 12.14 5.49 7.89
CA GLU A 716 12.03 6.95 7.93
C GLU A 716 10.57 7.40 8.17
N ILE A 717 10.41 8.42 9.01
CA ILE A 717 9.11 9.03 9.30
C ILE A 717 8.96 10.22 8.35
N THR A 718 8.14 10.02 7.32
CA THR A 718 7.88 11.02 6.29
C THR A 718 6.53 11.70 6.51
N PRO A 719 6.37 12.97 6.09
CA PRO A 719 5.06 13.60 6.00
C PRO A 719 4.11 12.82 5.07
N LEU A 720 2.81 12.97 5.28
CA LEU A 720 1.79 12.28 4.48
C LEU A 720 1.64 12.91 3.10
N VAL A 721 1.56 12.09 2.06
CA VAL A 721 1.07 12.54 0.76
C VAL A 721 -0.39 13.02 0.88
N PRO A 722 -0.87 13.92 0.00
CA PRO A 722 -2.16 14.60 0.18
C PRO A 722 -3.34 13.64 0.41
N VAL A 723 -3.41 12.53 -0.32
CA VAL A 723 -4.50 11.55 -0.20
C VAL A 723 -4.54 10.89 1.18
N LEU A 724 -3.38 10.68 1.82
CA LEU A 724 -3.29 10.04 3.13
C LEU A 724 -3.63 10.99 4.30
N LYS A 725 -3.77 12.30 4.06
CA LYS A 725 -4.22 13.28 5.07
C LYS A 725 -5.73 13.16 5.33
N SER A 726 -6.13 12.03 5.90
CA SER A 726 -7.52 11.73 6.19
C SER A 726 -7.64 10.87 7.45
N TYR A 727 -8.72 11.07 8.21
CA TYR A 727 -9.03 10.23 9.37
C TYR A 727 -9.29 8.77 8.97
N TRP A 728 -9.68 8.53 7.72
CA TRP A 728 -9.89 7.19 7.19
C TRP A 728 -8.63 6.34 7.19
N LEU A 729 -7.44 6.93 7.00
CA LEU A 729 -6.16 6.23 7.12
C LEU A 729 -6.08 5.48 8.46
N MET A 730 -6.48 6.12 9.55
CA MET A 730 -6.40 5.54 10.90
C MET A 730 -7.35 4.36 11.11
N ILE A 731 -8.50 4.36 10.43
CA ILE A 731 -9.57 3.39 10.67
C ILE A 731 -9.49 2.26 9.64
N HIS A 732 -9.51 2.59 8.35
CA HIS A 732 -9.50 1.62 7.26
C HIS A 732 -8.22 0.77 7.28
N VAL A 733 -7.05 1.42 7.23
CA VAL A 733 -5.77 0.71 7.08
C VAL A 733 -5.49 -0.15 8.32
N ALA A 734 -5.77 0.36 9.52
CA ALA A 734 -5.63 -0.41 10.75
C ALA A 734 -6.56 -1.64 10.75
N VAL A 735 -7.84 -1.48 10.43
CA VAL A 735 -8.80 -2.61 10.45
C VAL A 735 -8.45 -3.67 9.41
N ILE A 736 -8.09 -3.29 8.19
CA ILE A 736 -7.77 -4.25 7.12
C ILE A 736 -6.45 -4.96 7.38
N THR A 737 -5.40 -4.26 7.82
CA THR A 737 -4.09 -4.87 8.10
C THR A 737 -4.11 -5.75 9.35
N ALA A 738 -4.95 -5.42 10.35
CA ALA A 738 -5.16 -6.30 11.51
C ALA A 738 -5.69 -7.67 11.09
N SER A 739 -6.51 -7.75 10.04
CA SER A 739 -7.01 -9.04 9.50
C SER A 739 -5.87 -9.97 9.08
N TYR A 740 -4.79 -9.42 8.50
CA TYR A 740 -3.63 -10.18 8.05
C TYR A 740 -2.91 -10.86 9.21
N GLY A 741 -2.92 -10.24 10.40
CA GLY A 741 -2.38 -10.84 11.61
C GLY A 741 -3.10 -12.12 12.02
N PHE A 742 -4.45 -12.14 11.93
CA PHE A 742 -5.27 -13.33 12.20
C PHE A 742 -5.11 -14.41 11.12
N PHE A 743 -4.99 -14.02 9.86
CA PHE A 743 -4.73 -14.94 8.75
C PHE A 743 -3.35 -15.60 8.86
N GLY A 744 -2.32 -14.83 9.22
CA GLY A 744 -0.98 -15.35 9.50
C GLY A 744 -0.97 -16.34 10.67
N MET A 745 -1.69 -16.06 11.75
CA MET A 745 -1.87 -17.01 12.85
C MET A 745 -2.58 -18.29 12.38
N SER A 746 -3.63 -18.17 11.56
CA SER A 746 -4.36 -19.32 11.00
C SER A 746 -3.50 -20.19 10.08
N PHE A 747 -2.59 -19.60 9.30
CA PHE A 747 -1.57 -20.33 8.54
C PHE A 747 -0.72 -21.21 9.47
N LEU A 748 -0.19 -20.65 10.56
CA LEU A 748 0.65 -21.41 11.50
C LEU A 748 -0.12 -22.49 12.25
N ILE A 749 -1.35 -22.22 12.67
CA ILE A 749 -2.21 -23.24 13.27
C ILE A 749 -2.48 -24.37 12.27
N GLY A 750 -2.68 -24.05 10.99
CA GLY A 750 -2.83 -25.03 9.92
C GLY A 750 -1.60 -25.92 9.75
N VAL A 751 -0.39 -25.32 9.70
CA VAL A 751 0.89 -26.06 9.66
C VAL A 751 1.05 -26.97 10.87
N LEU A 752 0.82 -26.45 12.08
CA LEU A 752 0.92 -27.23 13.32
C LEU A 752 -0.10 -28.38 13.36
N THR A 753 -1.32 -28.15 12.87
CA THR A 753 -2.36 -29.19 12.81
C THR A 753 -1.93 -30.32 11.87
N MET A 754 -1.38 -30.00 10.70
CA MET A 754 -0.82 -31.01 9.78
C MET A 754 0.35 -31.77 10.40
N PHE A 755 1.24 -31.09 11.12
CA PHE A 755 2.33 -31.73 11.86
C PHE A 755 1.82 -32.74 12.90
N PHE A 756 0.78 -32.40 13.66
CA PHE A 756 0.16 -33.33 14.63
C PHE A 756 -0.57 -34.50 13.98
N ILE A 757 -1.16 -34.31 12.80
CA ILE A 757 -1.70 -35.42 11.99
C ILE A 757 -0.57 -36.39 11.61
N VAL A 758 0.58 -35.89 11.15
CA VAL A 758 1.74 -36.73 10.77
C VAL A 758 2.34 -37.50 11.95
N ARG A 759 2.32 -36.89 13.14
CA ARG A 759 2.81 -37.49 14.39
C ARG A 759 1.80 -38.45 15.05
N ASN A 760 0.62 -38.64 14.45
CA ASN A 760 -0.46 -39.44 15.00
C ASN A 760 -0.83 -39.05 16.46
N ASN A 761 -0.81 -37.74 16.73
CA ASN A 761 -1.08 -37.19 18.06
C ASN A 761 -2.58 -37.27 18.41
N LYS A 762 -2.93 -37.09 19.69
CA LYS A 762 -4.29 -37.17 20.23
C LYS A 762 -5.28 -36.31 19.41
N SER A 763 -6.38 -36.91 18.97
CA SER A 763 -7.47 -36.26 18.23
C SER A 763 -8.03 -35.01 18.92
N ALA A 764 -8.00 -34.96 20.25
CA ALA A 764 -8.46 -33.81 21.04
C ALA A 764 -7.64 -32.52 20.79
N GLU A 765 -6.32 -32.63 20.62
CA GLU A 765 -5.46 -31.47 20.38
C GLU A 765 -5.66 -30.91 18.97
N ILE A 766 -5.77 -31.80 17.98
CA ILE A 766 -6.11 -31.46 16.59
C ILE A 766 -7.46 -30.74 16.55
N ARG A 767 -8.49 -31.27 17.23
CA ARG A 767 -9.82 -30.65 17.29
C ARG A 767 -9.79 -29.28 17.99
N LYS A 768 -8.96 -29.11 19.02
CA LYS A 768 -8.76 -27.81 19.69
C LYS A 768 -8.12 -26.78 18.75
N LEU A 769 -7.04 -27.14 18.06
CA LEU A 769 -6.37 -26.27 17.09
C LEU A 769 -7.31 -25.91 15.93
N ARG A 770 -8.07 -26.88 15.42
CA ARG A 770 -9.10 -26.66 14.40
C ARG A 770 -10.12 -25.61 14.80
N ILE A 771 -10.62 -25.69 16.03
CA ILE A 771 -11.61 -24.74 16.57
C ILE A 771 -11.01 -23.34 16.67
N ILE A 772 -9.80 -23.22 17.22
CA ILE A 772 -9.11 -21.91 17.34
C ILE A 772 -8.84 -21.33 15.95
N ASN A 773 -8.38 -22.15 15.00
CA ASN A 773 -8.16 -21.72 13.62
C ASN A 773 -9.47 -21.21 12.99
N GLU A 774 -10.57 -21.95 13.13
CA GLU A 774 -11.87 -21.50 12.61
C GLU A 774 -12.30 -20.18 13.27
N MET A 775 -12.15 -20.03 14.59
CA MET A 775 -12.47 -18.77 15.28
C MET A 775 -11.60 -17.60 14.80
N SER A 776 -10.29 -17.82 14.62
CA SER A 776 -9.35 -16.84 14.09
C SER A 776 -9.76 -16.36 12.70
N LEU A 777 -10.09 -17.30 11.79
CA LEU A 777 -10.55 -16.93 10.44
C LEU A 777 -11.87 -16.15 10.46
N HIS A 778 -12.80 -16.44 11.36
CA HIS A 778 -14.03 -15.62 11.46
C HIS A 778 -13.71 -14.18 11.87
N ILE A 779 -12.79 -13.97 12.82
CA ILE A 779 -12.37 -12.62 13.22
C ILE A 779 -11.64 -11.93 12.06
N GLY A 780 -10.66 -12.61 11.45
CA GLY A 780 -9.92 -12.09 10.30
C GLY A 780 -10.81 -11.71 9.13
N VAL A 781 -11.77 -12.57 8.73
CA VAL A 781 -12.73 -12.26 7.67
C VAL A 781 -13.59 -11.06 8.04
N CYS A 782 -14.12 -10.97 9.26
CA CYS A 782 -14.92 -9.81 9.65
C CYS A 782 -14.11 -8.50 9.61
N LEU A 783 -12.85 -8.52 10.02
CA LEU A 783 -11.95 -7.36 9.90
C LEU A 783 -11.64 -7.03 8.44
N LEU A 784 -11.36 -8.03 7.59
CA LEU A 784 -11.12 -7.83 6.17
C LEU A 784 -12.33 -7.22 5.46
N VAL A 785 -13.52 -7.74 5.75
CA VAL A 785 -14.79 -7.26 5.22
C VAL A 785 -15.03 -5.81 5.67
N ALA A 786 -14.95 -5.54 6.98
CA ALA A 786 -15.09 -4.20 7.52
C ALA A 786 -14.08 -3.22 6.89
N GLY A 787 -12.82 -3.63 6.82
CA GLY A 787 -11.73 -2.88 6.22
C GLY A 787 -12.02 -2.54 4.76
N THR A 788 -12.37 -3.53 3.94
CA THR A 788 -12.65 -3.33 2.50
C THR A 788 -13.72 -2.25 2.28
N PHE A 789 -14.79 -2.24 3.07
CA PHE A 789 -15.85 -1.22 2.92
C PHE A 789 -15.49 0.13 3.51
N LEU A 790 -14.79 0.17 4.65
CA LEU A 790 -14.23 1.42 5.16
C LEU A 790 -13.29 2.07 4.13
N GLY A 791 -12.59 1.24 3.33
CA GLY A 791 -11.79 1.67 2.21
C GLY A 791 -12.64 2.26 1.08
N ALA A 792 -13.75 1.61 0.73
CA ALA A 792 -14.70 2.14 -0.25
C ALA A 792 -15.29 3.50 0.17
N VAL A 793 -15.58 3.69 1.46
CA VAL A 793 -16.05 5.01 1.95
C VAL A 793 -14.94 6.05 1.85
N TRP A 794 -13.70 5.69 2.21
CA TRP A 794 -12.55 6.57 2.03
C TRP A 794 -12.33 6.95 0.57
N ALA A 795 -12.39 5.98 -0.35
CA ALA A 795 -12.27 6.21 -1.79
C ALA A 795 -13.34 7.20 -2.29
N ASN A 796 -14.57 7.12 -1.78
CA ASN A 796 -15.62 8.06 -2.15
C ASN A 796 -15.34 9.48 -1.65
N GLU A 797 -14.75 9.62 -0.47
CA GLU A 797 -14.36 10.91 0.11
C GLU A 797 -13.09 11.51 -0.54
N SER A 798 -12.19 10.66 -1.05
CA SER A 798 -10.95 11.08 -1.70
C SER A 798 -11.10 11.32 -3.20
N TRP A 799 -11.86 10.46 -3.87
CA TRP A 799 -11.94 10.36 -5.33
C TRP A 799 -13.38 10.34 -5.86
N GLY A 800 -14.37 10.75 -5.07
CA GLY A 800 -15.76 10.87 -5.53
C GLY A 800 -16.40 9.57 -6.08
N ARG A 801 -15.78 8.41 -5.85
CA ARG A 801 -16.26 7.07 -6.24
C ARG A 801 -15.94 6.05 -5.16
N TYR A 802 -16.88 5.16 -4.87
CA TYR A 802 -16.71 4.17 -3.80
C TYR A 802 -15.98 2.88 -4.22
N TRP A 803 -15.88 2.61 -5.53
CA TRP A 803 -15.19 1.43 -6.07
C TRP A 803 -14.73 1.70 -7.49
N GLY A 804 -13.48 1.35 -7.79
CA GLY A 804 -12.84 1.64 -9.06
C GLY A 804 -12.38 0.43 -9.87
N TRP A 805 -12.46 -0.78 -9.30
CA TRP A 805 -11.86 -2.02 -9.85
C TRP A 805 -10.35 -1.94 -10.02
N ASP A 806 -9.67 -1.07 -9.26
CA ASP A 806 -8.22 -1.05 -9.31
C ASP A 806 -7.67 -2.38 -8.77
N THR A 807 -6.44 -2.68 -9.17
CA THR A 807 -5.80 -3.94 -8.81
C THR A 807 -5.81 -4.21 -7.29
N LYS A 808 -5.64 -3.20 -6.42
CA LYS A 808 -5.60 -3.41 -4.96
C LYS A 808 -6.98 -3.67 -4.37
N GLU A 809 -7.99 -2.89 -4.75
CA GLU A 809 -9.40 -3.15 -4.40
C GLU A 809 -9.82 -4.57 -4.85
N THR A 810 -9.46 -4.94 -6.09
CA THR A 810 -9.79 -6.25 -6.67
C THR A 810 -9.12 -7.39 -5.91
N TRP A 811 -7.85 -7.26 -5.52
CA TRP A 811 -7.17 -8.28 -4.72
C TRP A 811 -7.68 -8.36 -3.28
N ALA A 812 -8.17 -7.27 -2.69
CA ALA A 812 -8.88 -7.32 -1.41
C ALA A 812 -10.16 -8.17 -1.53
N LEU A 813 -10.94 -8.00 -2.61
CA LEU A 813 -12.11 -8.81 -2.92
C LEU A 813 -11.76 -10.28 -3.18
N ILE A 814 -10.68 -10.57 -3.92
CA ILE A 814 -10.19 -11.94 -4.15
C ILE A 814 -9.85 -12.60 -2.81
N THR A 815 -9.11 -11.92 -1.93
CA THR A 815 -8.76 -12.43 -0.60
C THR A 815 -10.01 -12.69 0.24
N LEU A 816 -11.02 -11.81 0.16
CA LEU A 816 -12.31 -12.05 0.82
C LEU A 816 -12.98 -13.33 0.29
N VAL A 817 -13.04 -13.50 -1.03
CA VAL A 817 -13.65 -14.68 -1.68
C VAL A 817 -12.91 -15.96 -1.28
N VAL A 818 -11.57 -15.95 -1.27
CA VAL A 818 -10.74 -17.08 -0.85
C VAL A 818 -11.09 -17.48 0.59
N TYR A 819 -11.04 -16.55 1.55
CA TYR A 819 -11.35 -16.91 2.94
C TYR A 819 -12.83 -17.23 3.18
N ALA A 820 -13.74 -16.63 2.41
CA ALA A 820 -15.15 -17.03 2.41
C ALA A 820 -15.30 -18.50 1.99
N MET A 821 -14.61 -18.94 0.93
CA MET A 821 -14.58 -20.35 0.53
C MET A 821 -14.06 -21.25 1.65
N ILE A 822 -12.98 -20.87 2.33
CA ILE A 822 -12.39 -21.67 3.42
C ILE A 822 -13.39 -21.89 4.58
N ILE A 823 -14.07 -20.83 5.03
CA ILE A 823 -15.05 -20.92 6.12
C ILE A 823 -16.28 -21.73 5.70
N HIS A 824 -16.71 -21.62 4.44
CA HIS A 824 -17.89 -22.31 3.92
C HIS A 824 -17.61 -23.74 3.46
N ALA A 825 -16.35 -24.12 3.25
CA ALA A 825 -15.96 -25.47 2.87
C ALA A 825 -16.44 -26.56 3.86
N ARG A 826 -16.72 -26.18 5.11
CA ARG A 826 -17.31 -27.05 6.14
C ARG A 826 -18.67 -27.66 5.73
N PHE A 827 -19.40 -27.02 4.83
CA PHE A 827 -20.70 -27.51 4.35
C PHE A 827 -20.57 -28.59 3.27
N VAL A 828 -19.36 -28.84 2.76
CA VAL A 828 -19.07 -29.89 1.80
C VAL A 828 -18.40 -31.07 2.52
N PRO A 829 -18.99 -32.28 2.52
CA PRO A 829 -18.49 -33.41 3.29
C PRO A 829 -17.02 -33.77 3.05
N LYS A 830 -16.52 -33.64 1.82
CA LYS A 830 -15.11 -33.91 1.48
C LYS A 830 -14.13 -32.86 2.01
N LEU A 831 -14.60 -31.64 2.27
CA LEU A 831 -13.78 -30.49 2.66
C LEU A 831 -13.94 -30.11 4.14
N ARG A 832 -14.86 -30.76 4.88
CA ARG A 832 -15.09 -30.48 6.30
C ARG A 832 -14.00 -31.02 7.25
N SER A 833 -13.17 -31.94 6.77
CA SER A 833 -12.11 -32.59 7.58
C SER A 833 -11.10 -31.59 8.14
N ASP A 834 -10.48 -31.96 9.27
CA ASP A 834 -9.45 -31.13 9.93
C ASP A 834 -8.23 -30.93 9.03
N TYR A 835 -7.85 -31.98 8.30
CA TYR A 835 -6.79 -31.92 7.29
C TYR A 835 -7.13 -30.90 6.19
N ALA A 836 -8.28 -31.04 5.52
CA ALA A 836 -8.63 -30.19 4.38
C ALA A 836 -8.69 -28.72 4.80
N PHE A 837 -9.29 -28.41 5.95
CA PHE A 837 -9.34 -27.03 6.42
C PHE A 837 -7.97 -26.46 6.78
N SER A 838 -7.09 -27.27 7.36
CA SER A 838 -5.72 -26.84 7.69
C SER A 838 -4.94 -26.49 6.43
N VAL A 839 -5.03 -27.33 5.39
CA VAL A 839 -4.44 -27.05 4.08
C VAL A 839 -5.03 -25.78 3.49
N MET A 840 -6.35 -25.66 3.43
CA MET A 840 -7.01 -24.47 2.89
C MET A 840 -6.62 -23.18 3.64
N SER A 841 -6.53 -23.23 4.97
CA SER A 841 -6.11 -22.08 5.79
C SER A 841 -4.67 -21.63 5.50
N VAL A 842 -3.79 -22.60 5.22
CA VAL A 842 -2.40 -22.36 4.86
C VAL A 842 -2.31 -21.68 3.49
N TYR A 843 -2.92 -22.28 2.47
CA TYR A 843 -2.85 -21.74 1.11
C TYR A 843 -3.66 -20.44 0.94
N GLY A 844 -4.64 -20.18 1.81
CA GLY A 844 -5.35 -18.91 1.84
C GLY A 844 -4.42 -17.72 2.07
N LEU A 845 -3.32 -17.89 2.81
CA LEU A 845 -2.38 -16.79 3.07
C LEU A 845 -1.69 -16.29 1.79
N LEU A 846 -1.59 -17.11 0.74
CA LEU A 846 -1.06 -16.66 -0.56
C LEU A 846 -1.86 -15.50 -1.14
N SER A 847 -3.19 -15.46 -0.95
CA SER A 847 -3.99 -14.35 -1.47
C SER A 847 -3.66 -13.06 -0.74
N VAL A 848 -3.45 -13.10 0.59
CA VAL A 848 -3.01 -11.93 1.39
C VAL A 848 -1.62 -11.47 0.96
N LEU A 849 -0.68 -12.40 0.76
CA LEU A 849 0.66 -12.07 0.28
C LEU A 849 0.61 -11.42 -1.11
N MET A 850 -0.26 -11.88 -1.99
CA MET A 850 -0.48 -11.25 -3.29
C MET A 850 -1.13 -9.86 -3.14
N THR A 851 -2.14 -9.68 -2.29
CA THR A 851 -2.76 -8.37 -2.02
C THR A 851 -1.75 -7.37 -1.45
N TYR A 852 -0.87 -7.80 -0.54
CA TYR A 852 0.04 -6.91 0.19
C TYR A 852 1.38 -6.70 -0.52
N PHE A 853 2.08 -7.76 -0.91
CA PHE A 853 3.35 -7.67 -1.65
C PHE A 853 3.11 -7.68 -3.15
N GLY A 854 2.26 -8.57 -3.63
CA GLY A 854 2.09 -8.79 -5.06
C GLY A 854 1.62 -7.55 -5.82
N VAL A 855 0.59 -6.88 -5.33
CA VAL A 855 0.07 -5.65 -5.95
C VAL A 855 1.08 -4.51 -5.90
N ASN A 856 1.81 -4.35 -4.80
CA ASN A 856 2.73 -3.21 -4.64
C ASN A 856 4.04 -3.36 -5.44
N TYR A 857 4.48 -4.60 -5.74
CA TYR A 857 5.77 -4.87 -6.38
C TYR A 857 5.68 -5.50 -7.77
N TYR A 858 4.62 -6.25 -8.09
CA TYR A 858 4.47 -6.94 -9.38
C TYR A 858 3.37 -6.38 -10.28
N LEU A 859 2.45 -5.57 -9.75
CA LEU A 859 1.36 -4.97 -10.51
C LEU A 859 1.39 -3.43 -10.40
N THR A 860 0.72 -2.77 -11.33
CA THR A 860 0.58 -1.30 -11.34
C THR A 860 -0.80 -0.88 -10.82
N GLY A 861 -0.91 0.22 -10.07
CA GLY A 861 -2.20 0.75 -9.64
C GLY A 861 -2.11 2.05 -8.83
N LEU A 862 -3.28 2.69 -8.62
CA LEU A 862 -3.45 3.95 -7.88
C LEU A 862 -3.02 3.89 -6.40
N HIS A 863 -2.67 2.71 -5.92
CA HIS A 863 -2.29 2.44 -4.54
C HIS A 863 -0.82 2.01 -4.37
N SER A 864 -0.01 2.08 -5.43
CA SER A 864 1.39 1.65 -5.45
C SER A 864 2.34 2.75 -4.91
N TYR A 865 2.02 3.32 -3.76
CA TYR A 865 2.80 4.40 -3.10
C TYR A 865 4.15 3.92 -2.51
N GLY A 866 4.44 2.62 -2.55
CA GLY A 866 5.65 2.01 -2.00
C GLY A 866 6.42 1.13 -2.99
N SER A 867 6.38 1.47 -4.28
CA SER A 867 7.09 0.72 -5.32
C SER A 867 8.61 0.81 -5.13
N GLY A 868 9.20 -0.25 -4.57
CA GLY A 868 10.64 -0.41 -4.35
C GLY A 868 11.16 -1.74 -4.89
N ASP A 869 12.37 -2.14 -4.49
CA ASP A 869 12.86 -3.48 -4.82
C ASP A 869 11.97 -4.55 -4.16
N VAL A 870 11.69 -5.63 -4.91
CA VAL A 870 11.09 -6.83 -4.34
C VAL A 870 11.96 -7.28 -3.16
N PRO A 871 11.42 -7.38 -1.93
CA PRO A 871 12.21 -7.83 -0.79
C PRO A 871 12.75 -9.24 -1.04
N PRO A 872 14.03 -9.54 -0.75
CA PRO A 872 14.56 -10.90 -0.89
C PRO A 872 13.79 -11.95 -0.08
N ALA A 873 13.05 -11.54 0.96
CA ALA A 873 12.11 -12.40 1.68
C ALA A 873 11.06 -13.05 0.77
N VAL A 874 10.69 -12.43 -0.36
CA VAL A 874 9.72 -12.98 -1.30
C VAL A 874 10.21 -14.28 -1.93
N ASP A 875 11.52 -14.41 -2.19
CA ASP A 875 12.12 -15.64 -2.71
C ASP A 875 12.03 -16.80 -1.68
N ILE A 876 12.11 -16.47 -0.39
CA ILE A 876 11.99 -17.44 0.72
C ILE A 876 10.58 -18.02 0.80
N ILE A 877 9.55 -17.26 0.39
CA ILE A 877 8.15 -17.73 0.42
C ILE A 877 8.01 -19.03 -0.38
N GLY A 878 8.65 -19.13 -1.56
CA GLY A 878 8.62 -20.34 -2.38
C GLY A 878 9.15 -21.58 -1.64
N LEU A 879 10.28 -21.44 -0.94
CA LEU A 879 10.88 -22.53 -0.14
C LEU A 879 9.99 -22.93 1.04
N VAL A 880 9.39 -21.97 1.72
CA VAL A 880 8.44 -22.24 2.82
C VAL A 880 7.25 -23.03 2.31
N TYR A 881 6.64 -22.62 1.20
CA TYR A 881 5.50 -23.32 0.62
C TYR A 881 5.87 -24.69 0.06
N LEU A 882 7.09 -24.88 -0.46
CA LEU A 882 7.59 -26.21 -0.83
C LEU A 882 7.61 -27.15 0.39
N GLY A 883 8.21 -26.71 1.51
CA GLY A 883 8.23 -27.49 2.75
C GLY A 883 6.83 -27.79 3.30
N VAL A 884 5.94 -26.81 3.26
CA VAL A 884 4.54 -26.97 3.69
C VAL A 884 3.76 -27.90 2.77
N THR A 885 4.03 -27.89 1.46
CA THR A 885 3.44 -28.81 0.48
C THR A 885 3.86 -30.24 0.77
N ILE A 886 5.15 -30.47 1.02
CA ILE A 886 5.67 -31.79 1.41
C ILE A 886 4.97 -32.27 2.69
N LEU A 887 4.85 -31.42 3.71
CA LEU A 887 4.14 -31.74 4.95
C LEU A 887 2.67 -32.10 4.68
N ALA A 888 1.98 -31.34 3.83
CA ALA A 888 0.60 -31.60 3.46
C ALA A 888 0.43 -32.97 2.78
N VAL A 889 1.32 -33.32 1.84
CA VAL A 889 1.30 -34.63 1.17
C VAL A 889 1.52 -35.77 2.16
N ILE A 890 2.46 -35.63 3.11
CA ILE A 890 2.71 -36.65 4.14
C ILE A 890 1.49 -36.75 5.09
N ALA A 891 0.92 -35.63 5.52
CA ALA A 891 -0.28 -35.59 6.35
C ALA A 891 -1.49 -36.23 5.66
N ALA A 892 -1.63 -36.04 4.35
CA ALA A 892 -2.70 -36.65 3.56
C ALA A 892 -2.65 -38.18 3.59
N ARG A 893 -1.44 -38.76 3.61
CA ARG A 893 -1.21 -40.22 3.66
C ARG A 893 -1.43 -40.79 5.05
N LYS A 894 -1.10 -40.03 6.10
CA LYS A 894 -1.18 -40.48 7.51
C LYS A 894 -2.51 -40.16 8.20
N ARG A 895 -3.39 -39.38 7.57
CA ARG A 895 -4.68 -39.04 8.17
C ARG A 895 -5.52 -40.30 8.40
N ILE A 896 -6.11 -40.39 9.58
CA ILE A 896 -7.19 -41.35 9.84
C ILE A 896 -8.41 -40.83 9.05
N PRO A 897 -9.05 -41.66 8.21
CA PRO A 897 -10.29 -41.25 7.55
C PRO A 897 -11.29 -40.88 8.63
N ASP A 898 -11.78 -39.64 8.63
CA ASP A 898 -12.82 -39.20 9.56
C ASP A 898 -13.98 -40.19 9.46
N SER A 899 -14.22 -40.99 10.51
CA SER A 899 -15.45 -41.77 10.61
C SER A 899 -16.60 -40.78 10.48
N LEU A 900 -17.47 -41.01 9.50
CA LEU A 900 -18.63 -40.18 9.19
C LEU A 900 -19.61 -40.16 10.38
N SER A 901 -19.31 -39.42 11.45
CA SER A 901 -20.21 -39.24 12.59
C SER A 901 -19.81 -38.02 13.41
N ASP A 902 -20.46 -36.90 13.07
CA ASP A 902 -20.93 -35.83 13.97
C ASP A 902 -21.79 -34.89 13.12
#